data_AF-Q9F0L8-F1
#
_entry.id   AF-Q9F0L8-F1
#
_cell.length_a   1.000
_cell.length_b   1.000
_cell.length_c   1.000
_cell.angle_alpha   90.00
_cell.angle_beta   90.00
_cell.angle_gamma   90.00
#
_symmetry.space_group_name_H-M   'P 1'
#
loop_
_entity.id
_entity.type
_entity.pdbx_description
1 polymer ?
#
loop_
_entity_poly.entity_id
_entity_poly.type
_entity_poly.pdbx_seq_one_letter_code
_entity_poly.pdbx_strand_id
1 'polypeptide(L)'
;DHRGGVGADGITGDGAGIMTEIPFAFFKQHVTDFDIPGEGEYAVGLFFSKERILGSEHEAVFKKYFEGEGLSILGYRNVPVNKDAIAKHVADTMPVIQQVFIDIRGIEDVEKRLFLARKQLEFYSTQCDLELYFTSLSRKTIVYKGWLRSDQIKKLYTDLSDDLYQSKLGLVHSRFSTNTFPSWKRAHPNRMLMHNGEINTIKGNVNWMRARQHKLIETLFGEDQHKVFQIVDEDGSDSAIVDNALEFLSLAMEPEKAAMLLIPEPWLYNEANDANVRAFYEFYSYLMEPWDGPTMISFCNGDKLGALTDRNGLRPGRYTITKDNFIVFSSEVGVVDVPESNVAFKGQLNPGKLLLVDFKQNKVIENNDLKGAIAGELPYKAWIDNHKVDFDFENIQYQDSQWKDETLFKLQRQFAYTKEEIHKYIQELVEGKKDPIGAMGYDAPIAVLNERPESLFNYFKQLFAQVTNPPIDAYREKIVTSELSYLGGEGNLLAPDETVLDRIQLKRPVLNESHLAAIDQEHFKLTYLSTVYEGDLEDALEALGREAVNAVKQGAQILVLDDSGLVDSNGFAMPMLLAISHVHQLLIKADLRMSTSLVAKSGETREVHHVACLLAYGANAIVPYLAQRTVEQLTLTEGLQGTVVDNVKTYTDVLSEGVIKVMAKMGISTVQSYQGAQIFEAIGLSHDVID
;
A
#
# COMPACT_ATOMS: atom_id res chain seq x y z
N ASP A 1 -3.13 -28.97 -2.52
CA ASP A 1 -2.47 -29.36 -3.79
C ASP A 1 -3.14 -28.78 -5.04
N HIS A 2 -4.46 -28.92 -5.26
CA HIS A 2 -5.10 -28.42 -6.51
C HIS A 2 -5.07 -26.90 -6.69
N ARG A 3 -4.81 -26.13 -5.63
CA ARG A 3 -4.62 -24.66 -5.67
C ARG A 3 -3.17 -24.21 -5.76
N GLY A 4 -2.20 -25.12 -5.68
CA GLY A 4 -0.77 -24.80 -5.75
C GLY A 4 -0.20 -25.09 -7.14
N GLY A 5 0.89 -24.42 -7.49
CA GLY A 5 1.60 -24.72 -8.73
C GLY A 5 2.35 -26.04 -8.62
N VAL A 6 2.31 -26.85 -9.69
CA VAL A 6 3.07 -28.10 -9.80
C VAL A 6 3.82 -28.08 -11.12
N GLY A 7 5.14 -28.27 -11.05
CA GLY A 7 6.01 -28.37 -12.20
C GLY A 7 5.70 -29.58 -13.08
N ALA A 8 6.18 -29.55 -14.33
CA ALA A 8 5.99 -30.66 -15.27
C ALA A 8 6.64 -31.98 -14.80
N ASP A 9 7.59 -31.91 -13.87
CA ASP A 9 8.22 -33.07 -13.21
C ASP A 9 7.31 -33.74 -12.16
N GLY A 10 6.16 -33.14 -11.83
CA GLY A 10 5.18 -33.65 -10.87
C GLY A 10 5.60 -33.53 -9.40
N ILE A 11 6.82 -33.04 -9.13
CA ILE A 11 7.41 -33.01 -7.78
C ILE A 11 7.76 -31.59 -7.33
N THR A 12 8.04 -30.68 -8.25
CA THR A 12 8.36 -29.28 -7.92
C THR A 12 7.08 -28.52 -7.64
N GLY A 13 7.03 -27.86 -6.48
CA GLY A 13 5.96 -26.92 -6.12
C GLY A 13 6.44 -25.47 -6.19
N ASP A 14 5.54 -24.50 -6.13
CA ASP A 14 5.92 -23.07 -6.14
C ASP A 14 6.35 -22.52 -4.77
N GLY A 15 6.14 -23.30 -3.71
CA GLY A 15 6.50 -22.97 -2.33
C GLY A 15 5.41 -23.33 -1.33
N ALA A 16 5.83 -23.88 -0.18
CA ALA A 16 4.94 -24.21 0.92
C ALA A 16 5.66 -24.03 2.26
N GLY A 17 4.88 -23.90 3.32
CA GLY A 17 5.39 -23.70 4.65
C GLY A 17 4.33 -23.85 5.73
N ILE A 18 4.81 -23.90 6.98
CA ILE A 18 4.01 -23.91 8.19
C ILE A 18 4.61 -22.95 9.21
N MET A 19 3.74 -22.17 9.85
CA MET A 19 4.04 -21.41 11.06
C MET A 19 3.43 -22.14 12.25
N THR A 20 4.23 -22.34 13.30
CA THR A 20 3.79 -22.92 14.57
C THR A 20 4.29 -22.07 15.73
N GLU A 21 3.88 -22.43 16.94
CA GLU A 21 4.62 -22.02 18.13
C GLU A 21 6.02 -22.61 18.13
N ILE A 22 6.93 -21.98 18.88
CA ILE A 22 8.22 -22.56 19.22
C ILE A 22 7.98 -23.85 20.03
N PRO A 23 8.45 -25.01 19.57
CA PRO A 23 8.24 -26.28 20.26
C PRO A 23 9.24 -26.43 21.41
N PHE A 24 8.97 -25.77 22.54
CA PHE A 24 9.91 -25.68 23.68
C PHE A 24 10.36 -27.05 24.20
N ALA A 25 9.44 -28.01 24.32
CA ALA A 25 9.75 -29.37 24.79
C ALA A 25 10.68 -30.12 23.83
N PHE A 26 10.42 -30.03 22.52
CA PHE A 26 11.29 -30.59 21.49
C PHE A 26 12.70 -29.99 21.57
N PHE A 27 12.81 -28.65 21.62
CA PHE A 27 14.14 -28.03 21.68
C PHE A 27 14.89 -28.36 22.96
N LYS A 28 14.23 -28.37 24.12
CA LYS A 28 14.87 -28.74 25.39
C LYS A 28 15.41 -30.17 25.39
N GLN A 29 14.75 -31.08 24.68
CA GLN A 29 15.16 -32.48 24.58
C GLN A 29 16.26 -32.72 23.52
N HIS A 30 16.15 -32.09 22.35
CA HIS A 30 16.96 -32.41 21.18
C HIS A 30 18.16 -31.47 20.95
N VAL A 31 18.23 -30.34 21.64
CA VAL A 31 19.37 -29.42 21.57
C VAL A 31 20.23 -29.59 22.80
N THR A 32 21.34 -30.30 22.65
CA THR A 32 22.22 -30.67 23.78
C THR A 32 23.59 -29.99 23.75
N ASP A 33 23.89 -29.24 22.69
CA ASP A 33 25.20 -28.59 22.50
C ASP A 33 25.38 -27.35 23.40
N PHE A 34 24.29 -26.78 23.91
CA PHE A 34 24.26 -25.63 24.82
C PHE A 34 23.02 -25.69 25.71
N ASP A 35 23.02 -24.96 26.83
CA ASP A 35 21.88 -24.94 27.74
C ASP A 35 20.77 -24.01 27.20
N ILE A 36 19.55 -24.55 27.15
CA ILE A 36 18.35 -23.82 26.76
C ILE A 36 17.60 -23.39 28.03
N PRO A 37 17.35 -22.08 28.24
CA PRO A 37 16.52 -21.55 29.32
C PRO A 37 15.08 -22.09 29.33
N GLY A 38 14.28 -21.66 30.30
CA GLY A 38 12.86 -22.02 30.39
C GLY A 38 12.03 -21.57 29.19
N GLU A 39 10.80 -22.08 29.10
CA GLU A 39 9.82 -21.62 28.12
C GLU A 39 9.60 -20.10 28.23
N GLY A 40 9.66 -19.40 27.09
CA GLY A 40 9.53 -17.95 27.02
C GLY A 40 10.76 -17.13 27.45
N GLU A 41 11.84 -17.78 27.91
CA GLU A 41 13.10 -17.13 28.31
C GLU A 41 14.15 -17.08 27.19
N TYR A 42 13.87 -17.66 26.02
CA TYR A 42 14.72 -17.59 24.83
C TYR A 42 13.90 -17.33 23.57
N ALA A 43 14.59 -16.79 22.56
CA ALA A 43 14.08 -16.64 21.20
C ALA A 43 14.82 -17.57 20.23
N VAL A 44 14.17 -17.90 19.11
CA VAL A 44 14.73 -18.71 18.04
C VAL A 44 14.64 -17.95 16.73
N GLY A 45 15.77 -17.81 16.05
CA GLY A 45 15.83 -17.33 14.68
C GLY A 45 16.06 -18.49 13.72
N LEU A 46 15.09 -18.81 12.86
CA LEU A 46 15.30 -19.73 11.74
C LEU A 46 15.63 -18.89 10.51
N PHE A 47 16.76 -19.18 9.86
CA PHE A 47 17.22 -18.41 8.72
C PHE A 47 17.86 -19.28 7.64
N PHE A 48 17.84 -18.72 6.44
CA PHE A 48 18.52 -19.19 5.25
C PHE A 48 19.75 -18.32 5.01
N SER A 49 20.83 -18.92 4.55
CA SER A 49 22.08 -18.23 4.21
C SER A 49 22.83 -19.01 3.14
N LYS A 50 23.69 -18.33 2.39
CA LYS A 50 24.53 -18.94 1.35
C LYS A 50 25.56 -19.91 1.93
N GLU A 51 26.06 -19.59 3.12
CA GLU A 51 27.04 -20.41 3.85
C GLU A 51 26.72 -20.50 5.34
N ARG A 52 27.34 -21.46 6.01
CA ARG A 52 27.13 -21.71 7.45
C ARG A 52 27.71 -20.56 8.28
N ILE A 53 26.92 -20.01 9.20
CA ILE A 53 27.36 -18.93 10.10
C ILE A 53 28.28 -19.45 11.20
N LEU A 54 27.89 -20.55 11.86
CA LEU A 54 28.74 -21.14 12.91
C LEU A 54 30.06 -21.62 12.31
N GLY A 55 31.17 -21.04 12.80
CA GLY A 55 32.53 -21.30 12.35
C GLY A 55 33.00 -20.49 11.14
N SER A 56 32.19 -19.56 10.62
CA SER A 56 32.60 -18.64 9.54
C SER A 56 33.03 -17.27 10.08
N GLU A 57 33.49 -16.40 9.19
CA GLU A 57 33.84 -15.01 9.54
C GLU A 57 32.62 -14.17 9.96
N HIS A 58 31.40 -14.61 9.59
CA HIS A 58 30.16 -13.93 9.91
C HIS A 58 29.71 -14.13 11.36
N GLU A 59 30.16 -15.19 12.04
CA GLU A 59 29.75 -15.52 13.41
C GLU A 59 30.01 -14.37 14.38
N ALA A 60 31.19 -13.76 14.29
CA ALA A 60 31.58 -12.63 15.14
C ALA A 60 30.68 -11.40 14.92
N VAL A 61 30.22 -11.20 13.68
CA VAL A 61 29.32 -10.10 13.32
C VAL A 61 27.91 -10.35 13.83
N PHE A 62 27.40 -11.58 13.71
CA PHE A 62 26.14 -11.98 14.31
C PHE A 62 26.15 -11.74 15.81
N LYS A 63 27.17 -12.26 16.48
CA LYS A 63 27.36 -12.05 17.92
C LYS A 63 27.36 -10.58 18.28
N LYS A 64 28.13 -9.75 17.57
CA LYS A 64 28.20 -8.30 17.80
C LYS A 64 26.83 -7.61 17.69
N TYR A 65 26.04 -7.91 16.66
CA TYR A 65 24.74 -7.26 16.47
C TYR A 65 23.71 -7.69 17.49
N PHE A 66 23.68 -8.97 17.87
CA PHE A 66 22.81 -9.41 18.97
C PHE A 66 23.24 -8.77 20.31
N GLU A 67 24.53 -8.82 20.66
CA GLU A 67 25.05 -8.23 21.90
C GLU A 67 24.82 -6.72 21.96
N GLY A 68 24.90 -6.02 20.82
CA GLY A 68 24.60 -4.59 20.71
C GLY A 68 23.15 -4.22 21.06
N GLU A 69 22.22 -5.17 20.95
CA GLU A 69 20.82 -5.03 21.37
C GLU A 69 20.56 -5.63 22.77
N GLY A 70 21.62 -5.98 23.50
CA GLY A 70 21.55 -6.64 24.81
C GLY A 70 21.23 -8.13 24.74
N LEU A 71 21.14 -8.71 23.55
CA LEU A 71 20.78 -10.11 23.32
C LEU A 71 22.03 -10.99 23.33
N SER A 72 21.97 -12.16 23.97
CA SER A 72 23.11 -13.09 24.00
C SER A 72 22.82 -14.35 23.19
N ILE A 73 23.72 -14.73 22.28
CA ILE A 73 23.59 -15.99 21.54
C ILE A 73 23.94 -17.17 22.47
N LEU A 74 23.00 -18.09 22.64
CA LEU A 74 23.19 -19.36 23.36
C LEU A 74 23.92 -20.37 22.49
N GLY A 75 23.57 -20.42 21.21
CA GLY A 75 24.23 -21.27 20.23
C GLY A 75 23.45 -21.39 18.92
N TYR A 76 24.00 -22.21 18.02
CA TYR A 76 23.44 -22.45 16.69
C TYR A 76 23.12 -23.94 16.52
N ARG A 77 22.04 -24.22 15.80
CA ARG A 77 21.64 -25.57 15.40
C ARG A 77 21.45 -25.64 13.89
N ASN A 78 22.07 -26.61 13.23
CA ASN A 78 21.74 -26.91 11.83
C ASN A 78 20.40 -27.64 11.81
N VAL A 79 19.46 -27.18 10.98
CA VAL A 79 18.15 -27.84 10.88
C VAL A 79 18.30 -29.15 10.10
N PRO A 80 17.89 -30.30 10.65
CA PRO A 80 17.98 -31.56 9.94
C PRO A 80 16.97 -31.57 8.79
N VAL A 81 17.47 -31.82 7.57
CA VAL A 81 16.68 -31.84 6.35
C VAL A 81 16.93 -33.09 5.53
N ASN A 82 15.86 -33.66 4.98
CA ASN A 82 15.91 -34.75 4.03
C ASN A 82 15.78 -34.21 2.60
N LYS A 83 16.92 -34.03 1.92
CA LYS A 83 16.96 -33.47 0.55
C LYS A 83 16.26 -34.35 -0.49
N ASP A 84 16.11 -35.66 -0.22
CA ASP A 84 15.43 -36.59 -1.14
C ASP A 84 13.92 -36.37 -1.20
N ALA A 85 13.36 -35.55 -0.29
CA ALA A 85 11.94 -35.20 -0.28
C ALA A 85 11.53 -34.22 -1.40
N ILE A 86 12.48 -33.56 -2.06
CA ILE A 86 12.26 -32.49 -3.03
C ILE A 86 12.98 -32.78 -4.35
N ALA A 87 12.66 -32.01 -5.40
CA ALA A 87 13.31 -32.15 -6.70
C ALA A 87 14.81 -31.83 -6.63
N LYS A 88 15.63 -32.54 -7.40
CA LYS A 88 17.10 -32.39 -7.38
C LYS A 88 17.55 -30.95 -7.63
N HIS A 89 17.02 -30.28 -8.67
CA HIS A 89 17.39 -28.90 -8.98
C HIS A 89 17.03 -27.90 -7.88
N VAL A 90 15.99 -28.20 -7.08
CA VAL A 90 15.63 -27.41 -5.91
C VAL A 90 16.58 -27.70 -4.75
N ALA A 91 16.92 -28.97 -4.52
CA ALA A 91 17.89 -29.37 -3.51
C ALA A 91 19.30 -28.78 -3.76
N ASP A 92 19.67 -28.63 -5.03
CA ASP A 92 20.94 -28.02 -5.47
C ASP A 92 21.00 -26.51 -5.19
N THR A 93 19.85 -25.83 -5.10
CA THR A 93 19.72 -24.41 -4.75
C THR A 93 19.33 -24.17 -3.28
N MET A 94 19.29 -25.23 -2.47
CA MET A 94 18.88 -25.14 -1.08
C MET A 94 19.89 -24.33 -0.26
N PRO A 95 19.44 -23.27 0.45
CA PRO A 95 20.33 -22.51 1.31
C PRO A 95 20.78 -23.35 2.51
N VAL A 96 21.80 -22.87 3.21
CA VAL A 96 22.13 -23.38 4.54
C VAL A 96 21.04 -22.94 5.50
N ILE A 97 20.36 -23.90 6.13
CA ILE A 97 19.24 -23.67 7.05
C ILE A 97 19.73 -23.88 8.48
N GLN A 98 19.74 -22.80 9.26
CA GLN A 98 20.18 -22.81 10.65
C GLN A 98 19.16 -22.14 11.56
N GLN A 99 19.22 -22.54 12.82
CA GLN A 99 18.56 -21.89 13.94
C GLN A 99 19.61 -21.24 14.83
N VAL A 100 19.38 -19.99 15.24
CA VAL A 100 20.12 -19.30 16.30
C VAL A 100 19.23 -19.20 17.54
N PHE A 101 19.76 -19.59 18.69
CA PHE A 101 19.08 -19.52 19.98
C PHE A 101 19.62 -18.33 20.76
N ILE A 102 18.71 -17.50 21.28
CA ILE A 102 19.05 -16.20 21.87
C ILE A 102 18.45 -16.12 23.26
N ASP A 103 19.28 -15.84 24.25
CA ASP A 103 18.86 -15.52 25.61
C ASP A 103 18.20 -14.14 25.62
N ILE A 104 16.98 -14.09 26.16
CA ILE A 104 16.18 -12.86 26.28
C ILE A 104 15.83 -12.55 27.74
N ARG A 105 16.46 -13.22 28.71
CA ARG A 105 16.22 -12.97 30.13
C ARG A 105 16.65 -11.57 30.53
N GLY A 106 15.76 -10.85 31.19
CA GLY A 106 16.00 -9.47 31.63
C GLY A 106 15.97 -8.43 30.50
N ILE A 107 15.53 -8.81 29.30
CA ILE A 107 15.40 -7.91 28.16
C ILE A 107 14.01 -7.29 28.12
N GLU A 108 13.95 -5.98 28.15
CA GLU A 108 12.73 -5.20 27.89
C GLU A 108 12.48 -5.08 26.38
N ASP A 109 11.21 -5.02 25.97
CA ASP A 109 10.79 -4.90 24.57
C ASP A 109 11.48 -5.91 23.62
N VAL A 110 11.48 -7.19 24.00
CA VAL A 110 12.17 -8.27 23.26
C VAL A 110 11.92 -8.24 21.75
N GLU A 111 10.66 -8.02 21.31
CA GLU A 111 10.34 -8.00 19.87
C GLU A 111 11.04 -6.85 19.13
N LYS A 112 11.16 -5.67 19.76
CA LYS A 112 11.89 -4.53 19.18
C LYS A 112 13.39 -4.81 19.10
N ARG A 113 13.98 -5.42 20.13
CA ARG A 113 15.41 -5.79 20.15
C ARG A 113 15.73 -6.86 19.09
N LEU A 114 14.88 -7.87 18.96
CA LEU A 114 15.00 -8.88 17.90
C LEU A 114 14.85 -8.24 16.51
N PHE A 115 13.89 -7.33 16.34
CA PHE A 115 13.69 -6.60 15.08
C PHE A 115 14.94 -5.77 14.70
N LEU A 116 15.51 -5.00 15.64
CA LEU A 116 16.72 -4.21 15.41
C LEU A 116 17.93 -5.09 15.06
N ALA A 117 18.14 -6.18 15.79
CA ALA A 117 19.23 -7.11 15.49
C ALA A 117 19.06 -7.71 14.09
N ARG A 118 17.84 -8.13 13.72
CA ARG A 118 17.54 -8.65 12.39
C ARG A 118 17.77 -7.61 11.29
N LYS A 119 17.29 -6.37 11.45
CA LYS A 119 17.47 -5.31 10.44
C LYS A 119 18.93 -4.96 10.20
N GLN A 120 19.75 -4.95 11.26
CA GLN A 120 21.19 -4.76 11.14
C GLN A 120 21.87 -5.95 10.42
N LEU A 121 21.43 -7.18 10.69
CA LEU A 121 21.94 -8.38 10.02
C LEU A 121 21.52 -8.48 8.55
N GLU A 122 20.28 -8.14 8.23
CA GLU A 122 19.77 -8.05 6.85
C GLU A 122 20.58 -7.02 6.06
N PHE A 123 20.85 -5.85 6.63
CA PHE A 123 21.72 -4.85 6.00
C PHE A 123 23.16 -5.32 5.84
N TYR A 124 23.76 -5.93 6.88
CA TYR A 124 25.10 -6.51 6.77
C TYR A 124 25.18 -7.55 5.64
N SER A 125 24.15 -8.38 5.51
CA SER A 125 24.10 -9.41 4.48
C SER A 125 24.14 -8.86 3.05
N THR A 126 23.60 -7.66 2.79
CA THR A 126 23.66 -7.07 1.44
C THR A 126 25.07 -6.57 1.12
N GLN A 127 25.86 -6.20 2.14
CA GLN A 127 27.23 -5.74 1.96
C GLN A 127 28.22 -6.87 1.66
N CYS A 128 27.92 -8.09 2.11
CA CYS A 128 28.80 -9.25 1.98
C CYS A 128 28.23 -10.39 1.11
N ASP A 129 27.08 -10.20 0.46
CA ASP A 129 26.43 -11.20 -0.41
C ASP A 129 26.18 -12.56 0.29
N LEU A 130 25.82 -12.51 1.58
CA LEU A 130 25.54 -13.70 2.40
C LEU A 130 24.15 -14.32 2.11
N GLU A 131 23.31 -13.61 1.36
CA GLU A 131 21.93 -14.00 1.03
C GLU A 131 21.11 -14.41 2.28
N LEU A 132 21.29 -13.68 3.39
CA LEU A 132 20.64 -13.95 4.67
C LEU A 132 19.15 -13.64 4.61
N TYR A 133 18.32 -14.61 4.98
CA TYR A 133 16.88 -14.43 5.09
C TYR A 133 16.34 -15.13 6.33
N PHE A 134 15.87 -14.36 7.31
CA PHE A 134 15.16 -14.90 8.47
C PHE A 134 13.72 -15.26 8.09
N THR A 135 13.38 -16.55 8.14
CA THR A 135 11.98 -17.00 7.99
C THR A 135 11.16 -16.59 9.21
N SER A 136 11.81 -16.57 10.38
CA SER A 136 11.26 -16.09 11.64
C SER A 136 12.41 -15.76 12.60
N LEU A 137 12.25 -14.71 13.40
CA LEU A 137 13.07 -14.43 14.57
C LEU A 137 12.13 -13.98 15.68
N SER A 138 11.77 -14.89 16.57
CA SER A 138 10.73 -14.64 17.57
C SER A 138 10.97 -15.49 18.82
N ARG A 139 10.34 -15.10 19.92
CA ARG A 139 10.23 -15.92 21.14
C ARG A 139 8.94 -16.75 21.22
N LYS A 140 8.06 -16.65 20.22
CA LYS A 140 6.75 -17.31 20.23
C LYS A 140 6.49 -18.17 19.01
N THR A 141 6.85 -17.68 17.81
CA THR A 141 6.55 -18.36 16.56
C THR A 141 7.81 -18.82 15.85
N ILE A 142 7.69 -19.89 15.05
CA ILE A 142 8.75 -20.35 14.17
C ILE A 142 8.16 -20.76 12.82
N VAL A 143 8.86 -20.45 11.73
CA VAL A 143 8.38 -20.70 10.36
C VAL A 143 9.32 -21.67 9.64
N TYR A 144 8.79 -22.86 9.35
CA TYR A 144 9.42 -23.84 8.47
C TYR A 144 8.81 -23.72 7.08
N LYS A 145 9.61 -23.36 6.08
CA LYS A 145 9.12 -23.16 4.71
C LYS A 145 10.20 -23.49 3.69
N GLY A 146 9.82 -23.60 2.42
CA GLY A 146 10.79 -23.77 1.36
C GLY A 146 10.14 -23.92 -0.01
N TRP A 147 10.99 -24.12 -1.01
CA TRP A 147 10.57 -24.33 -2.38
C TRP A 147 10.09 -25.78 -2.57
N LEU A 148 8.88 -26.08 -2.11
CA LEU A 148 8.33 -27.44 -2.10
C LEU A 148 6.80 -27.44 -2.24
N ARG A 149 6.23 -28.62 -2.50
CA ARG A 149 4.79 -28.88 -2.40
C ARG A 149 4.35 -29.07 -0.95
N SER A 150 3.10 -28.73 -0.65
CA SER A 150 2.54 -28.82 0.70
C SER A 150 2.73 -30.18 1.38
N ASP A 151 2.57 -31.29 0.66
CA ASP A 151 2.69 -32.65 1.21
C ASP A 151 4.14 -33.07 1.53
N GLN A 152 5.14 -32.32 1.06
CA GLN A 152 6.56 -32.60 1.25
C GLN A 152 7.12 -31.97 2.53
N ILE A 153 6.43 -31.03 3.17
CA ILE A 153 7.00 -30.23 4.27
C ILE A 153 7.48 -31.09 5.44
N LYS A 154 6.67 -32.06 5.86
CA LYS A 154 6.97 -32.99 6.95
C LYS A 154 8.05 -34.01 6.57
N LYS A 155 8.22 -34.27 5.25
CA LYS A 155 9.27 -35.15 4.73
C LYS A 155 10.61 -34.43 4.68
N LEU A 156 10.63 -33.15 4.29
CA LEU A 156 11.84 -32.34 4.24
C LEU A 156 12.35 -32.02 5.65
N TYR A 157 11.51 -31.42 6.50
CA TYR A 157 11.89 -31.02 7.85
C TYR A 157 11.55 -32.12 8.85
N THR A 158 12.55 -32.90 9.24
CA THR A 158 12.35 -34.08 10.11
C THR A 158 11.88 -33.71 11.51
N ASP A 159 12.17 -32.48 11.96
CA ASP A 159 11.69 -31.93 13.24
C ASP A 159 10.16 -32.01 13.36
N LEU A 160 9.43 -31.77 12.27
CA LEU A 160 7.96 -31.77 12.23
C LEU A 160 7.34 -33.18 12.38
N SER A 161 8.17 -34.22 12.41
CA SER A 161 7.73 -35.60 12.62
C SER A 161 7.93 -36.09 14.04
N ASP A 162 8.54 -35.29 14.92
CA ASP A 162 8.76 -35.64 16.30
C ASP A 162 7.49 -35.44 17.15
N ASP A 163 7.17 -36.39 18.03
CA ASP A 163 5.98 -36.33 18.90
C ASP A 163 6.06 -35.22 19.96
N LEU A 164 7.27 -34.75 20.29
CA LEU A 164 7.50 -33.59 21.16
C LEU A 164 7.31 -32.25 20.43
N TYR A 165 7.19 -32.26 19.09
CA TYR A 165 6.84 -31.06 18.33
C TYR A 165 5.33 -30.81 18.47
N GLN A 166 4.96 -30.09 19.54
CA GLN A 166 3.58 -29.73 19.83
C GLN A 166 3.37 -28.22 19.69
N SER A 167 2.20 -27.82 19.22
CA SER A 167 1.82 -26.42 19.01
C SER A 167 0.31 -26.27 19.11
N LYS A 168 -0.17 -25.18 19.73
CA LYS A 168 -1.61 -24.86 19.80
C LYS A 168 -2.16 -24.29 18.49
N LEU A 169 -1.28 -23.85 17.58
CA LEU A 169 -1.61 -23.26 16.29
C LEU A 169 -0.78 -23.87 15.16
N GLY A 170 -1.32 -23.85 13.95
CA GLY A 170 -0.61 -24.27 12.74
C GLY A 170 -1.17 -23.55 11.52
N LEU A 171 -0.42 -22.60 10.97
CA LEU A 171 -0.82 -21.87 9.77
C LEU A 171 -0.06 -22.43 8.58
N VAL A 172 -0.78 -23.00 7.60
CA VAL A 172 -0.18 -23.65 6.43
C VAL A 172 -0.50 -22.88 5.16
N HIS A 173 0.52 -22.61 4.35
CA HIS A 173 0.33 -21.96 3.05
C HIS A 173 0.89 -22.80 1.91
N SER A 174 0.17 -22.83 0.79
CA SER A 174 0.60 -23.39 -0.48
C SER A 174 0.50 -22.30 -1.55
N ARG A 175 1.61 -22.00 -2.21
CA ARG A 175 1.73 -20.87 -3.15
C ARG A 175 1.41 -21.28 -4.58
N PHE A 176 0.91 -20.32 -5.36
CA PHE A 176 0.83 -20.38 -6.81
C PHE A 176 1.47 -19.11 -7.37
N SER A 177 2.49 -19.25 -8.22
CA SER A 177 3.26 -18.12 -8.73
C SER A 177 2.84 -17.77 -10.16
N THR A 178 2.24 -16.59 -10.35
CA THR A 178 1.93 -16.06 -11.70
C THR A 178 2.98 -15.05 -12.17
N ASN A 179 3.52 -14.24 -11.25
CA ASN A 179 4.29 -13.03 -11.61
C ASN A 179 5.77 -13.08 -11.21
N THR A 180 6.21 -14.12 -10.50
CA THR A 180 7.57 -14.21 -9.95
C THR A 180 8.14 -15.61 -10.10
N PHE A 181 9.45 -15.73 -10.20
CA PHE A 181 10.10 -17.03 -10.12
C PHE A 181 10.02 -17.58 -8.68
N PRO A 182 9.60 -18.85 -8.49
CA PRO A 182 9.65 -19.54 -7.21
C PRO A 182 11.06 -19.52 -6.62
N SER A 183 11.15 -19.40 -5.30
CA SER A 183 12.41 -19.49 -4.56
C SER A 183 12.14 -19.85 -3.11
N TRP A 184 13.18 -20.30 -2.40
CA TRP A 184 13.12 -20.64 -0.98
C TRP A 184 12.58 -19.50 -0.10
N LYS A 185 13.07 -18.27 -0.32
CA LYS A 185 12.64 -17.09 0.46
C LYS A 185 11.20 -16.65 0.20
N ARG A 186 10.70 -16.84 -1.03
CA ARG A 186 9.36 -16.41 -1.47
C ARG A 186 8.23 -17.36 -1.05
N ALA A 187 8.55 -18.53 -0.49
CA ALA A 187 7.53 -19.38 0.11
C ALA A 187 6.86 -18.68 1.31
N HIS A 188 5.61 -19.03 1.58
CA HIS A 188 4.87 -18.58 2.75
C HIS A 188 4.76 -19.72 3.77
N PRO A 189 4.45 -19.45 5.05
CA PRO A 189 4.16 -18.14 5.66
C PRO A 189 5.33 -17.14 5.65
N ASN A 190 5.03 -15.85 5.76
CA ASN A 190 6.01 -14.85 6.15
C ASN A 190 6.10 -14.77 7.69
N ARG A 191 6.71 -13.72 8.26
CA ARG A 191 7.07 -13.69 9.69
C ARG A 191 5.85 -13.58 10.59
N MET A 192 4.86 -12.80 10.16
CA MET A 192 3.57 -12.64 10.83
C MET A 192 2.40 -13.05 9.96
N LEU A 193 2.56 -13.03 8.63
CA LEU A 193 1.43 -13.03 7.70
C LEU A 193 1.46 -14.18 6.68
N MET A 194 0.28 -14.68 6.37
CA MET A 194 -0.05 -15.45 5.18
C MET A 194 -1.02 -14.66 4.32
N HIS A 195 -0.77 -14.63 3.02
CA HIS A 195 -1.59 -13.90 2.07
C HIS A 195 -2.08 -14.83 0.96
N ASN A 196 -3.40 -14.91 0.79
CA ASN A 196 -4.02 -15.43 -0.42
C ASN A 196 -4.60 -14.26 -1.20
N GLY A 197 -3.97 -13.89 -2.31
CA GLY A 197 -4.40 -12.71 -3.03
C GLY A 197 -3.31 -12.05 -3.84
N GLU A 198 -3.60 -10.82 -4.24
CA GLU A 198 -2.66 -9.90 -4.88
C GLU A 198 -2.99 -8.47 -4.42
N ILE A 199 -1.95 -7.69 -4.09
CA ILE A 199 -2.10 -6.26 -3.77
C ILE A 199 -1.90 -5.45 -5.04
N ASN A 200 -2.98 -4.89 -5.59
CA ASN A 200 -2.94 -4.16 -6.87
C ASN A 200 -2.47 -2.71 -6.73
N THR A 201 -2.37 -2.18 -5.50
CA THR A 201 -1.83 -0.83 -5.22
C THR A 201 -0.40 -0.86 -4.68
N ILE A 202 0.30 -2.01 -4.76
CA ILE A 202 1.55 -2.26 -4.03
C ILE A 202 2.63 -1.20 -4.28
N LYS A 203 2.78 -0.72 -5.52
CA LYS A 203 3.79 0.30 -5.86
C LYS A 203 3.52 1.62 -5.15
N GLY A 204 2.26 2.06 -5.12
CA GLY A 204 1.85 3.26 -4.38
C GLY A 204 2.06 3.11 -2.89
N ASN A 205 1.64 1.97 -2.33
CA ASN A 205 1.81 1.66 -0.92
C ASN A 205 3.28 1.66 -0.48
N VAL A 206 4.18 1.11 -1.30
CA VAL A 206 5.64 1.13 -1.05
C VAL A 206 6.16 2.57 -1.07
N ASN A 207 5.80 3.36 -2.07
CA ASN A 207 6.23 4.75 -2.18
C ASN A 207 5.80 5.58 -0.97
N TRP A 208 4.55 5.40 -0.52
CA TRP A 208 4.02 6.10 0.63
C TRP A 208 4.63 5.60 1.96
N MET A 209 4.88 4.30 2.09
CA MET A 209 5.60 3.76 3.25
C MET A 209 7.03 4.29 3.32
N ARG A 210 7.73 4.39 2.17
CA ARG A 210 9.05 5.03 2.08
C ARG A 210 8.99 6.49 2.51
N ALA A 211 8.01 7.26 2.03
CA ALA A 211 7.84 8.66 2.41
C ALA A 211 7.57 8.87 3.91
N ARG A 212 6.92 7.90 4.58
CA ARG A 212 6.66 7.93 6.04
C ARG A 212 7.79 7.36 6.87
N GLN A 213 8.65 6.54 6.28
CA GLN A 213 9.58 5.66 6.97
C GLN A 213 10.41 6.37 8.03
N HIS A 214 11.03 7.50 7.68
CA HIS A 214 11.90 8.22 8.61
C HIS A 214 11.15 8.58 9.90
N LYS A 215 9.95 9.15 9.77
CA LYS A 215 9.15 9.56 10.93
C LYS A 215 8.65 8.38 11.76
N LEU A 216 8.27 7.29 11.09
CA LEU A 216 7.83 6.07 11.75
C LEU A 216 8.96 5.43 12.58
N ILE A 217 10.15 5.31 11.99
CA ILE A 217 11.33 4.74 12.66
C ILE A 217 11.75 5.63 13.83
N GLU A 218 11.84 6.95 13.62
CA GLU A 218 12.17 7.92 14.68
C GLU A 218 11.20 7.78 15.87
N THR A 219 9.89 7.70 15.60
CA THR A 219 8.87 7.56 16.64
C THR A 219 9.03 6.28 17.45
N LEU A 220 9.39 5.17 16.79
CA LEU A 220 9.46 3.86 17.44
C LEU A 220 10.79 3.59 18.15
N PHE A 221 11.90 4.09 17.60
CA PHE A 221 13.27 3.74 18.02
C PHE A 221 14.11 4.92 18.51
N GLY A 222 13.69 6.17 18.30
CA GLY A 222 14.42 7.35 18.77
C GLY A 222 15.87 7.38 18.30
N GLU A 223 16.82 7.33 19.25
CA GLU A 223 18.26 7.35 18.95
C GLU A 223 18.73 6.12 18.13
N ASP A 224 18.04 4.99 18.26
CA ASP A 224 18.34 3.75 17.53
C ASP A 224 17.84 3.76 16.07
N GLN A 225 17.22 4.85 15.59
CA GLN A 225 16.63 4.94 14.24
C GLN A 225 17.61 4.58 13.11
N HIS A 226 18.88 4.92 13.27
CA HIS A 226 19.94 4.70 12.27
C HIS A 226 20.22 3.21 12.01
N LYS A 227 19.71 2.30 12.86
CA LYS A 227 19.84 0.85 12.74
C LYS A 227 18.82 0.23 11.78
N VAL A 228 17.76 0.97 11.43
CA VAL A 228 16.70 0.51 10.51
C VAL A 228 16.84 1.27 9.21
N PHE A 229 17.41 0.63 8.20
CA PHE A 229 17.61 1.24 6.89
C PHE A 229 16.33 1.29 6.06
N GLN A 230 15.55 0.20 6.10
CA GLN A 230 14.30 0.06 5.36
C GLN A 230 13.27 -0.75 6.17
N ILE A 231 12.04 -0.26 6.21
CA ILE A 231 10.90 -0.99 6.78
C ILE A 231 10.52 -2.13 5.84
N VAL A 232 10.26 -1.80 4.57
CA VAL A 232 9.82 -2.72 3.52
C VAL A 232 10.98 -3.15 2.62
N ASP A 233 11.05 -4.43 2.29
CA ASP A 233 11.95 -4.98 1.27
C ASP A 233 11.30 -4.92 -0.11
N GLU A 234 11.73 -3.96 -0.94
CA GLU A 234 11.15 -3.69 -2.27
C GLU A 234 11.40 -4.83 -3.29
N ASP A 235 12.39 -5.70 -3.06
CA ASP A 235 12.68 -6.87 -3.91
C ASP A 235 11.81 -8.09 -3.58
N GLY A 236 11.01 -7.99 -2.51
CA GLY A 236 10.09 -9.00 -2.02
C GLY A 236 8.88 -9.23 -2.95
N SER A 237 8.08 -10.26 -2.63
CA SER A 237 6.73 -10.32 -3.19
C SER A 237 5.83 -9.27 -2.52
N ASP A 238 4.72 -8.92 -3.18
CA ASP A 238 3.66 -8.09 -2.60
C ASP A 238 3.29 -8.50 -1.16
N SER A 239 3.18 -9.80 -0.94
CA SER A 239 2.83 -10.44 0.32
C SER A 239 3.90 -10.29 1.39
N ALA A 240 5.18 -10.32 0.98
CA ALA A 240 6.31 -10.09 1.87
C ALA A 240 6.39 -8.61 2.27
N ILE A 241 6.09 -7.70 1.35
CA ILE A 241 6.03 -6.26 1.63
C ILE A 241 4.92 -5.95 2.63
N VAL A 242 3.71 -6.52 2.46
CA VAL A 242 2.62 -6.40 3.44
C VAL A 242 3.02 -6.98 4.79
N ASP A 243 3.70 -8.14 4.82
CA ASP A 243 4.22 -8.73 6.06
C ASP A 243 5.20 -7.77 6.76
N ASN A 244 6.09 -7.11 6.03
CA ASN A 244 7.05 -6.16 6.62
C ASN A 244 6.35 -4.94 7.22
N ALA A 245 5.34 -4.39 6.52
CA ALA A 245 4.54 -3.28 7.02
C ALA A 245 3.73 -3.70 8.27
N LEU A 246 3.07 -4.86 8.22
CA LEU A 246 2.31 -5.39 9.35
C LEU A 246 3.21 -5.68 10.55
N GLU A 247 4.37 -6.30 10.34
CA GLU A 247 5.35 -6.60 11.38
C GLU A 247 5.84 -5.32 12.06
N PHE A 248 6.20 -4.30 11.28
CA PHE A 248 6.65 -3.03 11.82
C PHE A 248 5.56 -2.31 12.61
N LEU A 249 4.34 -2.21 12.07
CA LEU A 249 3.21 -1.60 12.79
C LEU A 249 2.87 -2.38 14.08
N SER A 250 3.04 -3.71 14.05
CA SER A 250 2.78 -4.58 15.21
C SER A 250 3.80 -4.41 16.35
N LEU A 251 4.88 -3.66 16.15
CA LEU A 251 5.79 -3.24 17.22
C LEU A 251 5.23 -2.07 18.05
N ALA A 252 4.24 -1.35 17.51
CA ALA A 252 3.64 -0.17 18.14
C ALA A 252 2.17 -0.39 18.55
N MET A 253 1.47 -1.33 17.91
CA MET A 253 0.06 -1.63 18.18
C MET A 253 -0.25 -3.12 18.03
N GLU A 254 -1.42 -3.54 18.50
CA GLU A 254 -1.87 -4.93 18.31
C GLU A 254 -2.07 -5.25 16.82
N PRO A 255 -1.75 -6.49 16.38
CA PRO A 255 -1.71 -6.85 14.96
C PRO A 255 -3.08 -6.73 14.27
N GLU A 256 -4.19 -6.94 14.99
CA GLU A 256 -5.53 -6.73 14.46
C GLU A 256 -5.83 -5.27 14.11
N LYS A 257 -5.31 -4.31 14.91
CA LYS A 257 -5.45 -2.89 14.61
C LYS A 257 -4.60 -2.53 13.41
N ALA A 258 -3.35 -2.97 13.37
CA ALA A 258 -2.47 -2.77 12.22
C ALA A 258 -3.06 -3.35 10.92
N ALA A 259 -3.68 -4.54 10.98
CA ALA A 259 -4.38 -5.13 9.84
C ALA A 259 -5.60 -4.30 9.40
N MET A 260 -6.37 -3.74 10.34
CA MET A 260 -7.49 -2.83 10.04
C MET A 260 -7.03 -1.51 9.41
N LEU A 261 -5.82 -1.03 9.72
CA LEU A 261 -5.25 0.18 9.10
C LEU A 261 -4.74 -0.09 7.68
N LEU A 262 -4.05 -1.23 7.48
CA LEU A 262 -3.55 -1.64 6.17
C LEU A 262 -4.71 -1.96 5.21
N ILE A 263 -5.71 -2.72 5.66
CA ILE A 263 -6.83 -3.21 4.84
C ILE A 263 -8.15 -2.79 5.49
N PRO A 264 -8.52 -1.49 5.42
CA PRO A 264 -9.72 -0.99 6.05
C PRO A 264 -10.99 -1.46 5.34
N GLU A 265 -12.05 -1.68 6.12
CA GLU A 265 -13.37 -1.99 5.57
C GLU A 265 -13.99 -0.74 4.89
N PRO A 266 -14.94 -0.91 3.95
CA PRO A 266 -15.58 0.23 3.32
C PRO A 266 -16.44 0.98 4.34
N TRP A 267 -16.15 2.28 4.52
CA TRP A 267 -16.77 3.11 5.56
C TRP A 267 -17.51 4.34 5.02
N LEU A 268 -17.10 4.90 3.89
CA LEU A 268 -17.62 6.17 3.37
C LEU A 268 -19.12 6.13 3.07
N TYR A 269 -19.54 5.15 2.25
CA TYR A 269 -20.92 4.96 1.81
C TYR A 269 -21.69 3.91 2.61
N ASN A 270 -21.07 3.37 3.66
CA ASN A 270 -21.68 2.32 4.48
C ASN A 270 -22.39 2.93 5.69
N GLU A 271 -23.70 3.13 5.57
CA GLU A 271 -24.56 3.70 6.63
C GLU A 271 -24.86 2.72 7.77
N ALA A 272 -24.63 1.42 7.57
CA ALA A 272 -24.91 0.39 8.58
C ALA A 272 -23.77 0.22 9.61
N ASN A 273 -22.68 0.97 9.47
CA ASN A 273 -21.55 0.89 10.38
C ASN A 273 -21.86 1.57 11.71
N ASP A 274 -21.32 0.99 12.78
CA ASP A 274 -21.26 1.64 14.09
C ASP A 274 -20.55 3.00 13.94
N ALA A 275 -21.12 4.05 14.54
CA ALA A 275 -20.64 5.42 14.35
C ALA A 275 -19.22 5.63 14.87
N ASN A 276 -18.81 4.94 15.94
CA ASN A 276 -17.44 5.02 16.45
C ASN A 276 -16.47 4.28 15.53
N VAL A 277 -16.89 3.12 15.01
CA VAL A 277 -16.10 2.36 14.03
C VAL A 277 -15.92 3.15 12.74
N ARG A 278 -16.97 3.81 12.25
CA ARG A 278 -16.88 4.74 11.10
C ARG A 278 -15.91 5.88 11.39
N ALA A 279 -16.01 6.51 12.56
CA ALA A 279 -15.10 7.59 12.95
C ALA A 279 -13.64 7.13 13.05
N PHE A 280 -13.39 5.90 13.51
CA PHE A 280 -12.06 5.29 13.51
C PHE A 280 -11.48 5.22 12.08
N TYR A 281 -12.20 4.65 11.12
CA TYR A 281 -11.68 4.57 9.75
C TYR A 281 -11.60 5.93 9.06
N GLU A 282 -12.56 6.82 9.31
CA GLU A 282 -12.50 8.19 8.80
C GLU A 282 -11.23 8.86 9.31
N PHE A 283 -10.95 8.80 10.62
CA PHE A 283 -9.75 9.36 11.22
C PHE A 283 -8.45 8.79 10.60
N TYR A 284 -8.30 7.46 10.53
CA TYR A 284 -7.08 6.88 9.96
C TYR A 284 -6.95 7.06 8.45
N SER A 285 -8.04 7.36 7.73
CA SER A 285 -7.94 7.71 6.31
C SER A 285 -7.20 9.05 6.09
N TYR A 286 -7.01 9.88 7.12
CA TYR A 286 -6.11 11.04 7.08
C TYR A 286 -4.63 10.67 7.19
N LEU A 287 -4.28 9.43 7.54
CA LEU A 287 -2.91 9.01 7.84
C LEU A 287 -2.38 7.94 6.89
N MET A 288 -3.26 7.09 6.37
CA MET A 288 -2.84 5.90 5.66
C MET A 288 -3.81 5.54 4.54
N GLU A 289 -3.24 5.33 3.35
CA GLU A 289 -3.94 4.77 2.20
C GLU A 289 -4.21 3.26 2.38
N PRO A 290 -5.36 2.76 1.90
CA PRO A 290 -5.62 1.32 1.86
C PRO A 290 -4.65 0.55 0.97
N TRP A 291 -4.24 -0.63 1.43
CA TRP A 291 -3.51 -1.61 0.64
C TRP A 291 -4.52 -2.52 -0.06
N ASP A 292 -4.92 -2.12 -1.27
CA ASP A 292 -6.07 -2.69 -1.97
C ASP A 292 -5.69 -3.89 -2.85
N GLY A 293 -6.72 -4.65 -3.24
CA GLY A 293 -6.60 -5.83 -4.09
C GLY A 293 -7.29 -7.05 -3.48
N PRO A 294 -7.56 -8.09 -4.29
CA PRO A 294 -8.24 -9.30 -3.84
C PRO A 294 -7.40 -10.03 -2.81
N THR A 295 -7.77 -9.95 -1.53
CA THR A 295 -6.87 -10.31 -0.43
C THR A 295 -7.62 -11.02 0.68
N MET A 296 -7.11 -12.16 1.10
CA MET A 296 -7.40 -12.72 2.42
C MET A 296 -6.06 -12.92 3.12
N ILE A 297 -5.88 -12.21 4.24
CA ILE A 297 -4.71 -12.36 5.10
C ILE A 297 -5.07 -13.16 6.34
N SER A 298 -4.12 -13.96 6.79
CA SER A 298 -4.10 -14.49 8.15
C SER A 298 -2.82 -14.04 8.82
N PHE A 299 -2.91 -13.56 10.05
CA PHE A 299 -1.77 -13.03 10.79
C PHE A 299 -1.67 -13.64 12.18
N CYS A 300 -0.45 -13.81 12.68
CA CYS A 300 -0.21 -14.38 14.00
C CYS A 300 1.03 -13.78 14.67
N ASN A 301 0.91 -13.46 15.95
CA ASN A 301 2.02 -13.06 16.82
C ASN A 301 2.30 -14.08 17.94
N GLY A 302 1.72 -15.28 17.85
CA GLY A 302 1.79 -16.36 18.85
C GLY A 302 0.79 -16.26 20.02
N ASP A 303 0.31 -15.06 20.35
CA ASP A 303 -0.75 -14.85 21.34
C ASP A 303 -2.13 -14.77 20.71
N LYS A 304 -2.19 -14.23 19.50
CA LYS A 304 -3.41 -14.05 18.72
C LYS A 304 -3.21 -14.59 17.30
N LEU A 305 -4.30 -15.09 16.74
CA LEU A 305 -4.41 -15.52 15.34
C LEU A 305 -5.61 -14.80 14.73
N GLY A 306 -5.37 -13.97 13.73
CA GLY A 306 -6.41 -13.22 13.04
C GLY A 306 -6.52 -13.61 11.57
N ALA A 307 -7.71 -13.42 10.99
CA ALA A 307 -7.93 -13.45 9.56
C ALA A 307 -8.80 -12.26 9.13
N LEU A 308 -8.42 -11.60 8.04
CA LEU A 308 -9.09 -10.43 7.49
C LEU A 308 -9.25 -10.58 5.97
N THR A 309 -10.44 -10.28 5.47
CA THR A 309 -10.72 -10.16 4.03
C THR A 309 -10.59 -8.72 3.57
N ASP A 310 -10.25 -8.55 2.30
CA ASP A 310 -10.31 -7.27 1.63
C ASP A 310 -11.72 -6.68 1.65
N ARG A 311 -11.80 -5.40 1.31
CA ARG A 311 -13.03 -4.60 1.34
C ARG A 311 -14.14 -5.10 0.42
N ASN A 312 -13.78 -5.84 -0.63
CA ASN A 312 -14.69 -6.44 -1.60
C ASN A 312 -14.96 -7.92 -1.28
N GLY A 313 -14.14 -8.55 -0.42
CA GLY A 313 -14.22 -9.96 -0.05
C GLY A 313 -14.00 -10.90 -1.23
N LEU A 314 -13.01 -10.61 -2.07
CA LEU A 314 -12.75 -11.31 -3.32
C LEU A 314 -12.12 -12.69 -3.12
N ARG A 315 -11.67 -13.00 -1.89
CA ARG A 315 -11.06 -14.26 -1.52
C ARG A 315 -11.88 -14.97 -0.44
N PRO A 316 -12.13 -16.28 -0.58
CA PRO A 316 -12.95 -17.01 0.38
C PRO A 316 -12.18 -17.26 1.68
N GLY A 317 -12.86 -17.05 2.82
CA GLY A 317 -12.44 -17.53 4.13
C GLY A 317 -13.58 -18.30 4.78
N ARG A 318 -13.34 -19.57 5.13
CA ARG A 318 -14.31 -20.46 5.78
C ARG A 318 -13.72 -20.94 7.09
N TYR A 319 -14.56 -21.08 8.11
CA TYR A 319 -14.11 -21.65 9.38
C TYR A 319 -15.12 -22.61 10.00
N THR A 320 -14.59 -23.61 10.71
CA THR A 320 -15.36 -24.57 11.51
C THR A 320 -14.84 -24.55 12.93
N ILE A 321 -15.74 -24.39 13.90
CA ILE A 321 -15.44 -24.49 15.33
C ILE A 321 -15.99 -25.82 15.82
N THR A 322 -15.18 -26.59 16.54
CA THR A 322 -15.56 -27.89 17.12
C THR A 322 -16.04 -27.74 18.57
N LYS A 323 -16.74 -28.75 19.10
CA LYS A 323 -17.16 -28.78 20.50
C LYS A 323 -15.99 -28.93 21.47
N ASP A 324 -14.86 -29.43 20.97
CA ASP A 324 -13.59 -29.56 21.70
C ASP A 324 -12.72 -28.30 21.62
N ASN A 325 -13.29 -27.15 21.24
CA ASN A 325 -12.62 -25.85 21.19
C ASN A 325 -11.45 -25.75 20.18
N PHE A 326 -11.53 -26.48 19.06
CA PHE A 326 -10.65 -26.26 17.91
C PHE A 326 -11.32 -25.37 16.87
N ILE A 327 -10.52 -24.55 16.20
CA ILE A 327 -10.94 -23.79 15.03
C ILE A 327 -10.11 -24.20 13.82
N VAL A 328 -10.79 -24.55 12.73
CA VAL A 328 -10.18 -24.82 11.43
C VAL A 328 -10.60 -23.69 10.50
N PHE A 329 -9.65 -22.85 10.08
CA PHE A 329 -9.86 -21.79 9.09
C PHE A 329 -9.14 -22.13 7.79
N SER A 330 -9.80 -21.94 6.64
CA SER A 330 -9.25 -22.26 5.33
C SER A 330 -9.97 -21.52 4.21
N SER A 331 -9.33 -21.43 3.04
CA SER A 331 -9.96 -20.95 1.81
C SER A 331 -11.07 -21.87 1.30
N GLU A 332 -11.09 -23.13 1.74
CA GLU A 332 -12.07 -24.15 1.35
C GLU A 332 -12.57 -24.96 2.54
N VAL A 333 -13.76 -25.56 2.39
CA VAL A 333 -14.29 -26.54 3.35
C VAL A 333 -13.73 -27.94 3.05
N GLY A 334 -13.61 -28.79 4.07
CA GLY A 334 -13.17 -30.18 3.90
C GLY A 334 -11.65 -30.38 3.82
N VAL A 335 -10.86 -29.38 4.24
CA VAL A 335 -9.39 -29.51 4.31
C VAL A 335 -8.90 -30.35 5.51
N VAL A 336 -9.72 -30.44 6.55
CA VAL A 336 -9.53 -31.28 7.73
C VAL A 336 -10.84 -32.00 8.00
N ASP A 337 -10.78 -33.32 8.14
CA ASP A 337 -11.95 -34.14 8.45
C ASP A 337 -12.39 -33.92 9.89
N VAL A 338 -13.50 -33.19 10.05
CA VAL A 338 -14.16 -32.97 11.34
C VAL A 338 -15.47 -33.76 11.35
N PRO A 339 -15.66 -34.72 12.28
CA PRO A 339 -16.93 -35.42 12.40
C PRO A 339 -18.08 -34.44 12.61
N GLU A 340 -19.17 -34.57 11.83
CA GLU A 340 -20.32 -33.64 11.93
C GLU A 340 -20.92 -33.59 13.35
N SER A 341 -20.86 -34.69 14.09
CA SER A 341 -21.28 -34.75 15.50
C SER A 341 -20.44 -33.85 16.43
N ASN A 342 -19.21 -33.51 16.04
CA ASN A 342 -18.29 -32.65 16.78
C ASN A 342 -18.29 -31.20 16.29
N VAL A 343 -19.02 -30.86 15.23
CA VAL A 343 -19.15 -29.48 14.76
C VAL A 343 -20.01 -28.68 15.74
N ALA A 344 -19.49 -27.56 16.24
CA ALA A 344 -20.24 -26.59 17.02
C ALA A 344 -20.77 -25.45 16.13
N PHE A 345 -19.94 -24.96 15.20
CA PHE A 345 -20.31 -23.86 14.31
C PHE A 345 -19.56 -23.93 12.97
N LYS A 346 -20.20 -23.50 11.87
CA LYS A 346 -19.60 -23.33 10.55
C LYS A 346 -19.90 -21.91 10.06
N GLY A 347 -18.86 -21.16 9.71
CA GLY A 347 -18.95 -19.76 9.30
C GLY A 347 -18.16 -19.44 8.03
N GLN A 348 -18.35 -18.22 7.55
CA GLN A 348 -17.58 -17.63 6.46
C GLN A 348 -17.21 -16.19 6.80
N LEU A 349 -16.05 -15.75 6.34
CA LEU A 349 -15.59 -14.38 6.49
C LEU A 349 -16.18 -13.54 5.35
N ASN A 350 -17.03 -12.58 5.69
CA ASN A 350 -17.66 -11.64 4.74
C ASN A 350 -16.70 -10.48 4.40
N PRO A 351 -16.94 -9.66 3.37
CA PRO A 351 -16.09 -8.53 3.00
C PRO A 351 -15.77 -7.60 4.19
N GLY A 352 -14.49 -7.24 4.34
CA GLY A 352 -13.99 -6.38 5.40
C GLY A 352 -14.12 -6.91 6.84
N LYS A 353 -14.57 -8.16 7.05
CA LYS A 353 -14.72 -8.73 8.39
C LYS A 353 -13.41 -9.34 8.90
N LEU A 354 -13.20 -9.21 10.20
CA LEU A 354 -12.04 -9.73 10.91
C LEU A 354 -12.49 -10.84 11.89
N LEU A 355 -11.85 -11.99 11.81
CA LEU A 355 -11.98 -13.10 12.76
C LEU A 355 -10.72 -13.15 13.61
N LEU A 356 -10.85 -13.05 14.93
CA LEU A 356 -9.70 -13.08 15.84
C LEU A 356 -9.84 -14.19 16.86
N VAL A 357 -8.78 -14.97 17.05
CA VAL A 357 -8.63 -15.97 18.10
C VAL A 357 -7.61 -15.45 19.08
N ASP A 358 -8.01 -15.28 20.34
CA ASP A 358 -7.12 -14.91 21.43
C ASP A 358 -6.83 -16.14 22.29
N PHE A 359 -5.59 -16.62 22.23
CA PHE A 359 -5.16 -17.81 22.97
C PHE A 359 -4.97 -17.56 24.46
N LYS A 360 -4.78 -16.30 24.89
CA LYS A 360 -4.73 -15.95 26.32
C LYS A 360 -6.13 -15.98 26.93
N GLN A 361 -7.13 -15.50 26.18
CA GLN A 361 -8.53 -15.52 26.60
C GLN A 361 -9.25 -16.84 26.30
N ASN A 362 -8.64 -17.73 25.51
CA ASN A 362 -9.23 -18.97 25.00
C ASN A 362 -10.56 -18.73 24.28
N LYS A 363 -10.64 -17.67 23.48
CA LYS A 363 -11.89 -17.21 22.88
C LYS A 363 -11.72 -16.76 21.43
N VAL A 364 -12.72 -17.05 20.62
CA VAL A 364 -12.94 -16.39 19.31
C VAL A 364 -13.66 -15.08 19.56
N ILE A 365 -13.03 -13.96 19.20
CA ILE A 365 -13.57 -12.62 19.36
C ILE A 365 -14.39 -12.28 18.12
N GLU A 366 -15.65 -11.89 18.34
CA GLU A 366 -16.57 -11.50 17.28
C GLU A 366 -16.18 -10.16 16.66
N ASN A 367 -16.39 -10.03 15.35
CA ASN A 367 -15.94 -8.86 14.57
C ASN A 367 -16.39 -7.52 15.16
N ASN A 368 -17.67 -7.41 15.53
CA ASN A 368 -18.23 -6.13 15.98
C ASN A 368 -17.70 -5.74 17.36
N ASP A 369 -17.56 -6.71 18.27
CA ASP A 369 -16.98 -6.48 19.60
C ASP A 369 -15.51 -6.05 19.47
N LEU A 370 -14.76 -6.70 18.59
CA LEU A 370 -13.36 -6.36 18.33
C LEU A 370 -13.20 -4.94 17.79
N LYS A 371 -13.94 -4.62 16.73
CA LYS A 371 -13.85 -3.29 16.09
C LYS A 371 -14.38 -2.20 17.01
N GLY A 372 -15.43 -2.47 17.79
CA GLY A 372 -15.95 -1.55 18.79
C GLY A 372 -14.93 -1.26 19.89
N ALA A 373 -14.19 -2.28 20.35
CA ALA A 373 -13.11 -2.10 21.33
C ALA A 373 -11.97 -1.24 20.77
N ILE A 374 -11.48 -1.55 19.56
CA ILE A 374 -10.40 -0.79 18.90
C ILE A 374 -10.82 0.66 18.61
N ALA A 375 -12.04 0.86 18.10
CA ALA A 375 -12.59 2.18 17.85
C ALA A 375 -12.90 2.95 19.15
N GLY A 376 -12.89 2.28 20.31
CA GLY A 376 -13.05 2.88 21.63
C GLY A 376 -11.72 3.23 22.33
N GLU A 377 -10.57 2.89 21.75
CA GLU A 377 -9.25 3.17 22.36
C GLU A 377 -8.96 4.66 22.51
N LEU A 378 -9.44 5.47 21.55
CA LEU A 378 -9.28 6.92 21.50
C LEU A 378 -10.62 7.56 21.14
N PRO A 379 -10.83 8.85 21.47
CA PRO A 379 -12.10 9.51 21.23
C PRO A 379 -12.24 9.99 19.77
N TYR A 380 -12.03 9.11 18.79
CA TYR A 380 -11.98 9.43 17.35
C TYR A 380 -13.20 10.23 16.88
N LYS A 381 -14.41 9.84 17.32
CA LYS A 381 -15.64 10.57 16.98
C LYS A 381 -15.62 12.00 17.50
N ALA A 382 -15.22 12.20 18.75
CA ALA A 382 -15.13 13.54 19.32
C ALA A 382 -14.03 14.38 18.65
N TRP A 383 -12.93 13.75 18.22
CA TRP A 383 -11.91 14.44 17.43
C TRP A 383 -12.44 14.89 16.09
N ILE A 384 -13.09 14.00 15.34
CA ILE A 384 -13.73 14.33 14.06
C ILE A 384 -14.77 15.44 14.22
N ASP A 385 -15.65 15.34 15.21
CA ASP A 385 -16.73 16.32 15.41
C ASP A 385 -16.20 17.73 15.78
N ASN A 386 -15.07 17.82 16.49
CA ASN A 386 -14.59 19.09 17.05
C ASN A 386 -13.38 19.71 16.33
N HIS A 387 -12.58 18.91 15.61
CA HIS A 387 -11.29 19.35 15.05
C HIS A 387 -11.19 19.16 13.54
N LYS A 388 -12.10 18.42 12.90
CA LYS A 388 -12.13 18.32 11.44
C LYS A 388 -12.34 19.71 10.85
N VAL A 389 -11.48 20.08 9.91
CA VAL A 389 -11.66 21.30 9.12
C VAL A 389 -12.96 21.16 8.32
N ASP A 390 -13.99 21.91 8.75
CA ASP A 390 -15.27 21.97 8.05
C ASP A 390 -15.17 23.03 6.95
N PHE A 391 -14.97 22.57 5.72
CA PHE A 391 -14.85 23.43 4.56
C PHE A 391 -16.02 23.18 3.61
N ASP A 392 -16.89 24.17 3.47
CA ASP A 392 -18.14 24.04 2.71
C ASP A 392 -17.92 24.24 1.20
N PHE A 393 -17.21 23.28 0.60
CA PHE A 393 -16.91 23.29 -0.84
C PHE A 393 -18.16 23.36 -1.72
N GLU A 394 -19.30 22.83 -1.28
CA GLU A 394 -20.52 22.79 -2.09
C GLU A 394 -21.13 24.18 -2.30
N ASN A 395 -20.93 25.08 -1.34
CA ASN A 395 -21.45 26.44 -1.43
C ASN A 395 -20.51 27.40 -2.18
N ILE A 396 -19.27 26.99 -2.47
CA ILE A 396 -18.32 27.81 -3.22
C ILE A 396 -18.71 27.82 -4.70
N GLN A 397 -19.11 28.99 -5.18
CA GLN A 397 -19.53 29.17 -6.56
C GLN A 397 -18.33 29.45 -7.46
N TYR A 398 -18.40 28.90 -8.67
CA TYR A 398 -17.47 29.26 -9.73
C TYR A 398 -17.57 30.75 -10.06
N GLN A 399 -16.41 31.42 -10.16
CA GLN A 399 -16.34 32.83 -10.54
C GLN A 399 -15.90 32.97 -12.00
N ASP A 400 -16.66 33.77 -12.75
CA ASP A 400 -16.37 34.15 -14.13
C ASP A 400 -14.99 34.82 -14.23
N SER A 401 -14.23 34.44 -15.27
CA SER A 401 -12.85 34.90 -15.49
C SER A 401 -12.77 36.35 -15.94
N GLN A 402 -13.84 36.84 -16.57
CA GLN A 402 -13.86 38.07 -17.37
C GLN A 402 -12.78 38.13 -18.45
N TRP A 403 -12.26 36.97 -18.90
CA TRP A 403 -11.26 36.92 -19.95
C TRP A 403 -11.83 37.37 -21.29
N LYS A 404 -10.99 38.03 -22.09
CA LYS A 404 -11.31 38.30 -23.49
C LYS A 404 -11.20 37.00 -24.28
N ASP A 405 -12.07 36.82 -25.27
CA ASP A 405 -12.03 35.66 -26.19
C ASP A 405 -10.65 35.48 -26.83
N GLU A 406 -9.94 36.58 -27.12
CA GLU A 406 -8.59 36.58 -27.68
C GLU A 406 -7.57 35.90 -26.74
N THR A 407 -7.69 36.12 -25.42
CA THR A 407 -6.82 35.52 -24.41
C THR A 407 -7.06 34.02 -24.31
N LEU A 408 -8.34 33.62 -24.21
CA LEU A 408 -8.74 32.22 -24.15
C LEU A 408 -8.27 31.47 -25.41
N PHE A 409 -8.51 32.05 -26.59
CA PHE A 409 -8.08 31.45 -27.86
C PHE A 409 -6.56 31.35 -28.00
N LYS A 410 -5.79 32.36 -27.54
CA LYS A 410 -4.32 32.30 -27.49
C LYS A 410 -3.86 31.09 -26.67
N LEU A 411 -4.39 30.92 -25.47
CA LEU A 411 -4.00 29.83 -24.57
C LEU A 411 -4.46 28.46 -25.06
N GLN A 412 -5.70 28.35 -25.55
CA GLN A 412 -6.19 27.13 -26.21
C GLN A 412 -5.24 26.69 -27.33
N ARG A 413 -4.80 27.63 -28.18
CA ARG A 413 -3.80 27.33 -29.22
C ARG A 413 -2.45 26.90 -28.65
N GLN A 414 -1.98 27.55 -27.60
CA GLN A 414 -0.69 27.25 -26.98
C GLN A 414 -0.68 25.83 -26.37
N PHE A 415 -1.78 25.41 -25.76
CA PHE A 415 -1.99 24.06 -25.23
C PHE A 415 -2.60 23.09 -26.26
N ALA A 416 -2.58 23.45 -27.55
CA ALA A 416 -3.04 22.61 -28.66
C ALA A 416 -4.49 22.08 -28.56
N TYR A 417 -5.40 22.84 -27.96
CA TYR A 417 -6.84 22.53 -27.96
C TYR A 417 -7.36 22.45 -29.39
N THR A 418 -8.01 21.33 -29.72
CA THR A 418 -8.63 21.13 -31.02
C THR A 418 -10.15 21.34 -30.94
N LYS A 419 -10.76 21.70 -32.07
CA LYS A 419 -12.23 21.77 -32.16
C LYS A 419 -12.89 20.42 -31.86
N GLU A 420 -12.20 19.32 -32.16
CA GLU A 420 -12.70 17.98 -31.87
C GLU A 420 -12.72 17.70 -30.35
N GLU A 421 -11.65 18.03 -29.63
CA GLU A 421 -11.62 17.94 -28.17
C GLU A 421 -12.70 18.84 -27.53
N ILE A 422 -12.86 20.07 -28.03
CA ILE A 422 -13.84 21.01 -27.47
C ILE A 422 -15.27 20.50 -27.69
N HIS A 423 -15.67 20.17 -28.93
CA HIS A 423 -17.07 19.86 -29.23
C HIS A 423 -17.45 18.39 -29.06
N LYS A 424 -16.54 17.44 -29.35
CA LYS A 424 -16.84 16.00 -29.24
C LYS A 424 -16.46 15.41 -27.88
N TYR A 425 -15.61 16.08 -27.10
CA TYR A 425 -15.24 15.60 -25.78
C TYR A 425 -15.79 16.50 -24.67
N ILE A 426 -15.30 17.75 -24.56
CA ILE A 426 -15.66 18.65 -23.44
C ILE A 426 -17.16 18.95 -23.43
N GLN A 427 -17.73 19.35 -24.57
CA GLN A 427 -19.16 19.64 -24.67
C GLN A 427 -20.02 18.40 -24.43
N GLU A 428 -19.71 17.25 -25.05
CA GLU A 428 -20.45 15.99 -24.85
C GLU A 428 -20.39 15.51 -23.39
N LEU A 429 -19.27 15.73 -22.71
CA LEU A 429 -19.09 15.38 -21.30
C LEU A 429 -20.06 16.16 -20.40
N VAL A 430 -20.21 17.47 -20.66
CA VAL A 430 -21.15 18.34 -19.92
C VAL A 430 -22.61 17.98 -20.25
N GLU A 431 -22.96 17.85 -21.52
CA GLU A 431 -24.34 17.53 -21.95
C GLU A 431 -24.77 16.13 -21.50
N GLY A 432 -23.88 15.14 -21.67
CA GLY A 432 -24.12 13.74 -21.34
C GLY A 432 -23.97 13.41 -19.85
N LYS A 433 -23.35 14.31 -19.06
CA LYS A 433 -23.03 14.13 -17.64
C LYS A 433 -22.27 12.83 -17.34
N LYS A 434 -21.40 12.43 -18.28
CA LYS A 434 -20.59 11.21 -18.23
C LYS A 434 -19.42 11.33 -19.19
N ASP A 435 -18.38 10.54 -18.95
CA ASP A 435 -17.28 10.37 -19.89
C ASP A 435 -17.83 9.95 -21.29
N PRO A 436 -17.53 10.72 -22.36
CA PRO A 436 -18.07 10.49 -23.71
C PRO A 436 -17.82 9.07 -24.24
N ILE A 437 -18.72 8.58 -25.08
CA ILE A 437 -18.66 7.22 -25.63
C ILE A 437 -18.45 7.27 -27.14
N GLY A 438 -17.35 6.69 -27.59
CA GLY A 438 -17.06 6.44 -29.01
C GLY A 438 -17.18 4.97 -29.39
N ALA A 439 -16.96 4.67 -30.67
CA ALA A 439 -16.88 3.32 -31.22
C ALA A 439 -15.71 3.23 -32.23
N MET A 440 -15.40 2.01 -32.68
CA MET A 440 -14.22 1.66 -33.49
C MET A 440 -12.90 1.65 -32.69
N GLY A 441 -11.84 1.11 -33.31
CA GLY A 441 -10.50 1.13 -32.74
C GLY A 441 -9.85 2.50 -32.90
N TYR A 442 -8.84 2.77 -32.07
CA TYR A 442 -7.98 3.95 -32.21
C TYR A 442 -6.99 3.70 -33.35
N ASP A 443 -7.17 4.40 -34.48
CA ASP A 443 -6.41 4.21 -35.71
C ASP A 443 -5.30 5.25 -35.94
N ALA A 444 -5.14 6.20 -35.01
CA ALA A 444 -4.02 7.13 -35.02
C ALA A 444 -2.72 6.41 -34.59
N PRO A 445 -1.54 6.86 -35.08
CA PRO A 445 -0.26 6.36 -34.63
C PRO A 445 -0.09 6.49 -33.11
N ILE A 446 0.71 5.61 -32.50
CA ILE A 446 1.15 5.82 -31.11
C ILE A 446 1.93 7.15 -31.02
N ALA A 447 1.87 7.83 -29.87
CA ALA A 447 2.32 9.21 -29.72
C ALA A 447 3.72 9.49 -30.29
N VAL A 448 4.69 8.62 -30.00
CA VAL A 448 6.08 8.74 -30.49
C VAL A 448 6.25 8.62 -32.01
N LEU A 449 5.28 8.01 -32.70
CA LEU A 449 5.26 7.87 -34.17
C LEU A 449 4.34 8.88 -34.84
N ASN A 450 3.65 9.73 -34.08
CA ASN A 450 2.78 10.74 -34.66
C ASN A 450 3.61 11.91 -35.21
N GLU A 451 3.29 12.37 -36.41
CA GLU A 451 3.93 13.54 -37.02
C GLU A 451 3.39 14.85 -36.44
N ARG A 452 2.26 14.80 -35.71
CA ARG A 452 1.69 15.95 -35.01
C ARG A 452 2.23 16.04 -33.58
N PRO A 453 2.32 17.25 -33.01
CA PRO A 453 2.64 17.42 -31.59
C PRO A 453 1.65 16.66 -30.71
N GLU A 454 2.18 15.91 -29.74
CA GLU A 454 1.40 15.09 -28.81
C GLU A 454 1.64 15.57 -27.38
N SER A 455 0.60 15.54 -26.56
CA SER A 455 0.74 15.78 -25.12
C SER A 455 1.52 14.64 -24.46
N LEU A 456 2.26 14.96 -23.40
CA LEU A 456 2.98 13.97 -22.60
C LEU A 456 2.03 12.89 -22.05
N PHE A 457 0.77 13.23 -21.75
CA PHE A 457 -0.23 12.27 -21.29
C PHE A 457 -0.39 11.09 -22.27
N ASN A 458 -0.30 11.33 -23.58
CA ASN A 458 -0.52 10.30 -24.60
C ASN A 458 0.59 9.24 -24.68
N TYR A 459 1.71 9.46 -24.00
CA TYR A 459 2.79 8.47 -23.86
C TYR A 459 2.51 7.44 -22.75
N PHE A 460 1.59 7.73 -21.83
CA PHE A 460 1.25 6.86 -20.70
C PHE A 460 -0.03 6.06 -20.99
N LYS A 461 0.08 4.73 -21.00
CA LYS A 461 -1.06 3.84 -21.22
C LYS A 461 -1.54 3.26 -19.90
N GLN A 462 -2.86 3.34 -19.67
CA GLN A 462 -3.49 2.82 -18.45
C GLN A 462 -3.25 1.31 -18.36
N LEU A 463 -2.66 0.86 -17.26
CA LEU A 463 -2.62 -0.56 -16.95
C LEU A 463 -4.03 -1.02 -16.55
N PHE A 464 -4.32 -2.30 -16.78
CA PHE A 464 -5.58 -2.91 -16.36
C PHE A 464 -5.35 -4.34 -15.93
N ALA A 465 -6.21 -4.82 -15.03
CA ALA A 465 -6.12 -6.14 -14.46
C ALA A 465 -6.57 -7.21 -15.46
N GLN A 466 -5.79 -8.29 -15.54
CA GLN A 466 -6.13 -9.48 -16.33
C GLN A 466 -5.73 -10.74 -15.58
N VAL A 467 -6.67 -11.64 -15.33
CA VAL A 467 -6.48 -12.96 -14.70
C VAL A 467 -6.06 -12.91 -13.22
N THR A 468 -4.99 -12.19 -12.87
CA THR A 468 -4.36 -12.22 -11.53
C THR A 468 -5.25 -11.59 -10.46
N ASN A 469 -5.89 -10.46 -10.80
CA ASN A 469 -6.90 -9.79 -10.00
C ASN A 469 -8.12 -9.37 -10.88
N PRO A 470 -9.33 -9.26 -10.31
CA PRO A 470 -10.51 -8.82 -11.04
C PRO A 470 -10.64 -7.28 -11.05
N PRO A 471 -11.15 -6.68 -12.13
CA PRO A 471 -11.65 -5.31 -12.09
C PRO A 471 -12.93 -5.21 -11.25
N ILE A 472 -13.29 -4.00 -10.84
CA ILE A 472 -14.48 -3.70 -10.01
C ILE A 472 -15.53 -2.98 -10.86
N ASP A 473 -16.81 -3.16 -10.53
CA ASP A 473 -17.90 -2.36 -11.13
C ASP A 473 -18.11 -1.08 -10.31
N ALA A 474 -17.47 0.02 -10.74
CA ALA A 474 -17.55 1.32 -10.09
C ALA A 474 -18.97 1.88 -9.91
N TYR A 475 -19.95 1.42 -10.71
CA TYR A 475 -21.33 1.89 -10.64
C TYR A 475 -22.19 1.02 -9.70
N ARG A 476 -22.09 -0.30 -9.83
CA ARG A 476 -22.90 -1.24 -9.03
C ARG A 476 -22.33 -1.48 -7.64
N GLU A 477 -21.02 -1.41 -7.50
CA GLU A 477 -20.28 -1.65 -6.26
C GLU A 477 -19.79 -0.34 -5.65
N LYS A 478 -20.56 0.75 -5.85
CA LYS A 478 -20.20 2.09 -5.37
C LYS A 478 -19.84 2.13 -3.89
N ILE A 479 -20.47 1.28 -3.08
CA ILE A 479 -20.25 1.18 -1.62
C ILE A 479 -18.79 0.92 -1.23
N VAL A 480 -18.03 0.23 -2.09
CA VAL A 480 -16.61 -0.05 -1.83
C VAL A 480 -15.67 1.07 -2.31
N THR A 481 -16.15 1.98 -3.16
CA THR A 481 -15.32 3.02 -3.77
C THR A 481 -15.13 4.24 -2.86
N SER A 482 -14.11 5.05 -3.14
CA SER A 482 -13.89 6.36 -2.49
C SER A 482 -13.19 7.34 -3.43
N GLU A 483 -13.83 8.50 -3.64
CA GLU A 483 -13.32 9.66 -4.36
C GLU A 483 -12.48 10.60 -3.49
N LEU A 484 -12.37 10.31 -2.19
CA LEU A 484 -11.74 11.22 -1.24
C LEU A 484 -10.27 11.47 -1.58
N SER A 485 -9.87 12.73 -1.43
CA SER A 485 -8.48 13.17 -1.47
C SER A 485 -8.22 14.13 -0.31
N TYR A 486 -6.96 14.34 0.04
CA TYR A 486 -6.56 15.14 1.19
C TYR A 486 -5.53 16.22 0.81
N LEU A 487 -5.74 17.45 1.31
CA LEU A 487 -4.77 18.54 1.22
C LEU A 487 -4.21 18.90 2.59
N GLY A 488 -2.89 19.07 2.68
CA GLY A 488 -2.17 19.37 3.91
C GLY A 488 -1.24 18.24 4.34
N GLY A 489 -0.35 18.56 5.28
CA GLY A 489 0.63 17.62 5.82
C GLY A 489 -0.02 16.46 6.60
N GLU A 490 0.60 15.30 6.55
CA GLU A 490 0.19 14.12 7.30
C GLU A 490 0.72 14.17 8.75
N GLY A 491 -0.10 13.70 9.69
CA GLY A 491 0.31 13.54 11.08
C GLY A 491 1.13 12.27 11.32
N ASN A 492 1.32 11.92 12.59
CA ASN A 492 2.07 10.73 12.97
C ASN A 492 1.16 9.49 13.09
N LEU A 493 1.36 8.49 12.24
CA LEU A 493 0.59 7.24 12.24
C LEU A 493 0.73 6.44 13.55
N LEU A 494 1.90 6.45 14.20
CA LEU A 494 2.16 5.66 15.41
C LEU A 494 1.80 6.39 16.71
N ALA A 495 1.66 7.71 16.64
CA ALA A 495 1.28 8.55 17.77
C ALA A 495 0.22 9.57 17.33
N PRO A 496 -0.98 9.11 16.95
CA PRO A 496 -2.02 9.99 16.43
C PRO A 496 -2.63 10.86 17.53
N ASP A 497 -2.90 12.12 17.20
CA ASP A 497 -3.62 13.09 18.02
C ASP A 497 -4.60 13.91 17.15
N GLU A 498 -5.24 14.93 17.72
CA GLU A 498 -6.18 15.79 16.99
C GLU A 498 -5.55 16.56 15.83
N THR A 499 -4.23 16.75 15.80
CA THR A 499 -3.54 17.52 14.74
C THR A 499 -3.57 16.82 13.39
N VAL A 500 -3.83 15.51 13.38
CA VAL A 500 -4.07 14.71 12.17
C VAL A 500 -5.21 15.28 11.32
N LEU A 501 -6.17 15.95 11.96
CA LEU A 501 -7.35 16.54 11.32
C LEU A 501 -7.12 17.95 10.78
N ASP A 502 -5.91 18.52 10.95
CA ASP A 502 -5.46 19.76 10.31
C ASP A 502 -5.10 19.52 8.83
N ARG A 503 -6.06 18.92 8.11
CA ARG A 503 -6.03 18.63 6.67
C ARG A 503 -7.42 18.84 6.11
N ILE A 504 -7.46 19.22 4.85
CA ILE A 504 -8.70 19.38 4.11
C ILE A 504 -9.07 18.04 3.49
N GLN A 505 -10.21 17.48 3.89
CA GLN A 505 -10.80 16.34 3.21
C GLN A 505 -11.63 16.81 2.01
N LEU A 506 -11.11 16.57 0.81
CA LEU A 506 -11.83 16.82 -0.43
C LEU A 506 -12.76 15.65 -0.73
N LYS A 507 -14.01 15.95 -1.09
CA LYS A 507 -14.95 14.94 -1.60
C LYS A 507 -14.51 14.34 -2.94
N ARG A 508 -13.79 15.14 -3.74
CA ARG A 508 -13.34 14.81 -5.10
C ARG A 508 -12.00 15.50 -5.39
N PRO A 509 -11.14 14.93 -6.24
CA PRO A 509 -9.81 15.47 -6.50
C PRO A 509 -9.78 16.61 -7.52
N VAL A 510 -10.85 16.86 -8.27
CA VAL A 510 -10.90 17.95 -9.25
C VAL A 510 -11.58 19.17 -8.62
N LEU A 511 -10.92 20.32 -8.70
CA LEU A 511 -11.34 21.58 -8.10
C LEU A 511 -11.45 22.67 -9.18
N ASN A 512 -11.92 23.85 -8.78
CA ASN A 512 -11.87 25.07 -9.58
C ASN A 512 -11.05 26.14 -8.83
N GLU A 513 -10.78 27.28 -9.48
CA GLU A 513 -9.99 28.36 -8.88
C GLU A 513 -10.66 28.99 -7.65
N SER A 514 -12.00 29.05 -7.61
CA SER A 514 -12.73 29.55 -6.43
C SER A 514 -12.48 28.69 -5.20
N HIS A 515 -12.38 27.36 -5.36
CA HIS A 515 -12.01 26.46 -4.27
C HIS A 515 -10.62 26.77 -3.72
N LEU A 516 -9.62 26.97 -4.59
CA LEU A 516 -8.27 27.33 -4.14
C LEU A 516 -8.23 28.68 -3.43
N ALA A 517 -8.92 29.69 -3.97
CA ALA A 517 -9.00 31.01 -3.37
C ALA A 517 -9.63 30.99 -1.99
N ALA A 518 -10.63 30.14 -1.77
CA ALA A 518 -11.22 29.97 -0.45
C ALA A 518 -10.25 29.28 0.53
N ILE A 519 -9.52 28.25 0.07
CA ILE A 519 -8.56 27.52 0.92
C ILE A 519 -7.46 28.46 1.43
N ASP A 520 -6.95 29.33 0.54
CA ASP A 520 -5.90 30.32 0.85
C ASP A 520 -6.35 31.35 1.90
N GLN A 521 -7.66 31.62 2.01
CA GLN A 521 -8.21 32.63 2.92
C GLN A 521 -8.43 32.12 4.35
N GLU A 522 -8.76 30.84 4.53
CA GLU A 522 -9.26 30.36 5.83
C GLU A 522 -8.17 29.82 6.76
N HIS A 523 -7.27 28.94 6.30
CA HIS A 523 -6.36 28.26 7.22
C HIS A 523 -5.04 27.72 6.66
N PHE A 524 -4.94 27.42 5.36
CA PHE A 524 -3.77 26.71 4.81
C PHE A 524 -2.90 27.65 3.98
N LYS A 525 -1.60 27.65 4.26
CA LYS A 525 -0.63 28.44 3.47
C LYS A 525 -0.43 27.78 2.10
N LEU A 526 -1.08 28.30 1.07
CA LEU A 526 -0.80 27.93 -0.31
C LEU A 526 0.48 28.62 -0.77
N THR A 527 1.34 27.87 -1.44
CA THR A 527 2.50 28.44 -2.14
C THR A 527 2.40 28.09 -3.61
N TYR A 528 2.23 29.13 -4.43
CA TYR A 528 2.17 29.00 -5.87
C TYR A 528 3.57 28.96 -6.45
N LEU A 529 3.87 27.94 -7.24
CA LEU A 529 5.12 27.76 -7.96
C LEU A 529 4.82 27.77 -9.45
N SER A 530 5.44 28.71 -10.18
CA SER A 530 5.25 28.84 -11.61
C SER A 530 5.82 27.62 -12.33
N THR A 531 5.05 27.06 -13.27
CA THR A 531 5.52 26.07 -14.24
C THR A 531 5.70 26.68 -15.63
N VAL A 532 5.66 28.02 -15.72
CA VAL A 532 6.06 28.78 -16.90
C VAL A 532 7.57 28.96 -16.89
N TYR A 533 8.23 28.64 -18.00
CA TYR A 533 9.68 28.75 -18.13
C TYR A 533 10.11 29.37 -19.46
N GLU A 534 11.36 29.81 -19.49
CA GLU A 534 12.07 30.23 -20.69
C GLU A 534 13.39 29.45 -20.80
N GLY A 535 13.87 29.22 -22.01
CA GLY A 535 15.14 28.53 -22.24
C GLY A 535 15.03 27.02 -22.16
N ASP A 536 15.91 26.40 -21.37
CA ASP A 536 16.05 24.95 -21.26
C ASP A 536 15.08 24.36 -20.23
N LEU A 537 14.43 23.24 -20.58
CA LEU A 537 13.42 22.60 -19.73
C LEU A 537 14.03 21.86 -18.54
N GLU A 538 15.21 21.24 -18.71
CA GLU A 538 15.87 20.46 -17.66
C GLU A 538 16.32 21.38 -16.53
N ASP A 539 17.03 22.46 -16.87
CA ASP A 539 17.45 23.49 -15.90
C ASP A 539 16.26 24.09 -15.15
N ALA A 540 15.16 24.34 -15.85
CA ALA A 540 13.95 24.92 -15.27
C ALA A 540 13.22 23.94 -14.34
N LEU A 541 13.17 22.65 -14.69
CA LEU A 541 12.63 21.60 -13.81
C LEU A 541 13.45 21.47 -12.52
N GLU A 542 14.77 21.47 -12.61
CA GLU A 542 15.62 21.46 -11.41
C GLU A 542 15.39 22.69 -10.53
N ALA A 543 15.23 23.87 -11.14
CA ALA A 543 14.93 25.09 -10.41
C ALA A 543 13.60 24.98 -9.66
N LEU A 544 12.55 24.51 -10.34
CA LEU A 544 11.25 24.23 -9.73
C LEU A 544 11.36 23.25 -8.57
N GLY A 545 12.14 22.17 -8.73
CA GLY A 545 12.40 21.18 -7.69
C GLY A 545 13.07 21.80 -6.44
N ARG A 546 14.09 22.65 -6.64
CA ARG A 546 14.76 23.37 -5.55
C ARG A 546 13.81 24.34 -4.85
N GLU A 547 12.99 25.06 -5.59
CA GLU A 547 11.99 25.98 -5.05
C GLU A 547 10.94 25.25 -4.22
N ALA A 548 10.41 24.13 -4.71
CA ALA A 548 9.45 23.29 -4.00
C ALA A 548 10.03 22.78 -2.67
N VAL A 549 11.24 22.23 -2.67
CA VAL A 549 11.92 21.77 -1.44
C VAL A 549 12.08 22.91 -0.44
N ASN A 550 12.48 24.10 -0.90
CA ASN A 550 12.65 25.26 -0.03
C ASN A 550 11.31 25.76 0.53
N ALA A 551 10.26 25.78 -0.28
CA ALA A 551 8.91 26.18 0.15
C ALA A 551 8.40 25.27 1.28
N VAL A 552 8.56 23.95 1.15
CA VAL A 552 8.12 23.00 2.19
C VAL A 552 8.96 23.16 3.47
N LYS A 553 10.27 23.36 3.36
CA LYS A 553 11.13 23.68 4.51
C LYS A 553 10.74 24.98 5.22
N GLN A 554 10.10 25.92 4.51
CA GLN A 554 9.53 27.15 5.05
C GLN A 554 8.06 27.00 5.51
N GLY A 555 7.55 25.77 5.62
CA GLY A 555 6.24 25.45 6.15
C GLY A 555 5.09 25.54 5.13
N ALA A 556 5.35 25.42 3.82
CA ALA A 556 4.29 25.34 2.83
C ALA A 556 3.52 23.99 2.93
N GLN A 557 2.28 24.05 3.41
CA GLN A 557 1.41 22.88 3.58
C GLN A 557 0.77 22.42 2.26
N ILE A 558 0.60 23.33 1.30
CA ILE A 558 0.05 23.03 -0.03
C ILE A 558 0.88 23.78 -1.07
N LEU A 559 1.46 23.03 -2.01
CA LEU A 559 2.12 23.59 -3.20
C LEU A 559 1.17 23.54 -4.38
N VAL A 560 0.96 24.67 -5.04
CA VAL A 560 0.19 24.77 -6.28
C VAL A 560 1.16 24.99 -7.43
N LEU A 561 1.32 23.99 -8.29
CA LEU A 561 2.07 24.13 -9.54
C LEU A 561 1.14 24.78 -10.57
N ASP A 562 1.51 25.96 -11.08
CA ASP A 562 0.60 26.86 -11.80
C ASP A 562 1.21 27.31 -13.15
N ASP A 563 0.54 27.02 -14.26
CA ASP A 563 0.89 27.51 -15.61
C ASP A 563 0.00 28.69 -16.07
N SER A 564 -0.94 29.18 -15.23
CA SER A 564 -1.84 30.30 -15.57
C SER A 564 -1.14 31.65 -15.73
N GLY A 565 0.12 31.78 -15.29
CA GLY A 565 0.96 32.95 -15.57
C GLY A 565 1.14 33.25 -17.06
N LEU A 566 0.86 32.29 -17.96
CA LEU A 566 0.86 32.47 -19.42
C LEU A 566 -0.20 33.44 -19.96
N VAL A 567 -1.19 33.80 -19.13
CA VAL A 567 -2.16 34.85 -19.45
C VAL A 567 -1.42 36.17 -19.73
N ASP A 568 -0.48 36.52 -18.86
CA ASP A 568 0.21 37.81 -18.87
C ASP A 568 1.66 37.72 -19.37
N SER A 569 2.24 36.54 -19.37
CA SER A 569 3.63 36.31 -19.78
C SER A 569 3.76 35.68 -21.17
N ASN A 570 4.94 35.82 -21.75
CA ASN A 570 5.39 34.98 -22.86
C ASN A 570 6.34 33.93 -22.28
N GLY A 571 6.29 32.71 -22.79
CA GLY A 571 7.09 31.60 -22.30
C GLY A 571 6.49 30.26 -22.72
N PHE A 572 7.12 29.19 -22.26
CA PHE A 572 6.65 27.82 -22.46
C PHE A 572 6.01 27.31 -21.18
N ALA A 573 4.97 26.47 -21.32
CA ALA A 573 4.44 25.69 -20.20
C ALA A 573 5.30 24.43 -20.05
N MET A 574 5.78 24.12 -18.84
CA MET A 574 6.26 22.77 -18.57
C MET A 574 5.08 21.80 -18.73
N PRO A 575 5.25 20.61 -19.33
CA PRO A 575 4.22 19.58 -19.27
C PRO A 575 3.85 19.30 -17.81
N MET A 576 2.59 19.49 -17.44
CA MET A 576 2.21 19.51 -16.02
C MET A 576 2.45 18.15 -15.35
N LEU A 577 2.29 17.06 -16.10
CA LEU A 577 2.59 15.71 -15.63
C LEU A 577 4.07 15.56 -15.22
N LEU A 578 4.99 16.17 -15.98
CA LEU A 578 6.42 16.13 -15.71
C LEU A 578 6.78 16.99 -14.49
N ALA A 579 6.21 18.19 -14.39
CA ALA A 579 6.44 19.09 -13.26
C ALA A 579 5.97 18.46 -11.93
N ILE A 580 4.76 17.90 -11.92
CA ILE A 580 4.20 17.22 -10.73
C ILE A 580 5.02 15.98 -10.36
N SER A 581 5.35 15.13 -11.34
CA SER A 581 6.10 13.89 -11.07
C SER A 581 7.49 14.20 -10.53
N HIS A 582 8.19 15.19 -11.11
CA HIS A 582 9.51 15.63 -10.67
C HIS A 582 9.49 16.13 -9.22
N VAL A 583 8.59 17.07 -8.91
CA VAL A 583 8.44 17.60 -7.55
C VAL A 583 8.04 16.50 -6.56
N HIS A 584 7.12 15.61 -6.94
CA HIS A 584 6.71 14.49 -6.10
C HIS A 584 7.88 13.58 -5.71
N GLN A 585 8.69 13.16 -6.69
CA GLN A 585 9.84 12.28 -6.46
C GLN A 585 10.93 12.96 -5.64
N LEU A 586 11.22 14.24 -5.92
CA LEU A 586 12.20 15.01 -5.14
C LEU A 586 11.78 15.18 -3.68
N LEU A 587 10.50 15.46 -3.41
CA LEU A 587 10.00 15.58 -2.04
C LEU A 587 10.03 14.25 -1.29
N ILE A 588 9.86 13.10 -1.96
CA ILE A 588 10.06 11.77 -1.35
C ILE A 588 11.54 11.60 -0.98
N LYS A 589 12.45 11.85 -1.93
CA LYS A 589 13.91 11.71 -1.71
C LYS A 589 14.44 12.65 -0.63
N ALA A 590 13.76 13.77 -0.38
CA ALA A 590 14.11 14.76 0.64
C ALA A 590 13.39 14.55 1.99
N ASP A 591 12.59 13.50 2.17
CA ASP A 591 11.76 13.24 3.36
C ASP A 591 10.75 14.37 3.69
N LEU A 592 10.26 15.07 2.66
CA LEU A 592 9.35 16.21 2.78
C LEU A 592 7.95 15.95 2.22
N ARG A 593 7.74 14.85 1.48
CA ARG A 593 6.46 14.59 0.79
C ARG A 593 5.27 14.46 1.75
N MET A 594 5.50 14.03 2.99
CA MET A 594 4.49 13.93 4.04
C MET A 594 4.09 15.27 4.65
N SER A 595 4.89 16.32 4.46
CA SER A 595 4.62 17.64 5.07
C SER A 595 3.79 18.56 4.17
N THR A 596 3.44 18.14 2.96
CA THR A 596 2.76 18.99 1.99
C THR A 596 1.85 18.20 1.04
N SER A 597 0.90 18.88 0.41
CA SER A 597 0.13 18.35 -0.73
C SER A 597 0.47 19.08 -2.02
N LEU A 598 0.32 18.39 -3.15
CA LEU A 598 0.57 18.95 -4.48
C LEU A 598 -0.75 19.18 -5.21
N VAL A 599 -0.94 20.38 -5.76
CA VAL A 599 -2.08 20.73 -6.61
C VAL A 599 -1.57 21.09 -8.00
N ALA A 600 -2.13 20.46 -9.03
CA ALA A 600 -1.85 20.77 -10.42
C ALA A 600 -2.88 21.77 -10.95
N LYS A 601 -2.53 23.05 -11.05
CA LYS A 601 -3.36 24.06 -11.72
C LYS A 601 -2.87 24.20 -13.15
N SER A 602 -3.60 23.59 -14.09
CA SER A 602 -3.09 23.35 -15.45
C SER A 602 -4.01 23.82 -16.56
N GLY A 603 -3.39 24.46 -17.56
CA GLY A 603 -3.97 24.75 -18.85
C GLY A 603 -3.98 23.56 -19.80
N GLU A 604 -3.17 22.51 -19.56
CA GLU A 604 -3.09 21.34 -20.43
C GLU A 604 -4.19 20.30 -20.14
N THR A 605 -4.60 20.18 -18.87
CA THR A 605 -5.51 19.14 -18.39
C THR A 605 -6.94 19.38 -18.83
N ARG A 606 -7.53 18.39 -19.54
CA ARG A 606 -8.91 18.50 -20.07
C ARG A 606 -9.68 17.18 -20.14
N GLU A 607 -9.03 16.04 -19.91
CA GLU A 607 -9.63 14.71 -20.03
C GLU A 607 -9.50 13.91 -18.74
N VAL A 608 -10.37 12.90 -18.59
CA VAL A 608 -10.32 11.93 -17.47
C VAL A 608 -8.94 11.28 -17.37
N HIS A 609 -8.32 10.95 -18.50
CA HIS A 609 -6.99 10.35 -18.54
C HIS A 609 -5.90 11.26 -17.98
N HIS A 610 -5.98 12.57 -18.24
CA HIS A 610 -5.01 13.55 -17.74
C HIS A 610 -5.08 13.66 -16.21
N VAL A 611 -6.30 13.73 -15.67
CA VAL A 611 -6.52 13.73 -14.20
C VAL A 611 -6.00 12.43 -13.58
N ALA A 612 -6.29 11.28 -14.19
CA ALA A 612 -5.82 10.00 -13.71
C ALA A 612 -4.28 9.88 -13.73
N CYS A 613 -3.60 10.43 -14.74
CA CYS A 613 -2.13 10.49 -14.77
C CYS A 613 -1.60 11.38 -13.63
N LEU A 614 -2.11 12.60 -13.49
CA LEU A 614 -1.63 13.53 -12.47
C LEU A 614 -1.75 12.97 -11.05
N LEU A 615 -2.87 12.31 -10.73
CA LEU A 615 -3.05 11.62 -9.46
C LEU A 615 -2.01 10.49 -9.27
N ALA A 616 -1.89 9.61 -10.26
CA ALA A 616 -0.97 8.47 -10.17
C ALA A 616 0.50 8.86 -10.07
N TYR A 617 0.86 10.07 -10.49
CA TYR A 617 2.21 10.62 -10.42
C TYR A 617 2.41 11.67 -9.30
N GLY A 618 1.42 11.85 -8.41
CA GLY A 618 1.64 12.47 -7.10
C GLY A 618 0.83 13.73 -6.79
N ALA A 619 -0.04 14.20 -7.69
CA ALA A 619 -0.98 15.27 -7.38
C ALA A 619 -2.03 14.78 -6.37
N ASN A 620 -2.38 15.63 -5.40
CA ASN A 620 -3.52 15.43 -4.50
C ASN A 620 -4.81 16.00 -5.10
N ALA A 621 -4.71 17.12 -5.82
CA ALA A 621 -5.85 17.74 -6.49
C ALA A 621 -5.45 18.41 -7.81
N ILE A 622 -6.43 18.63 -8.68
CA ILE A 622 -6.24 19.17 -10.02
C ILE A 622 -7.24 20.31 -10.26
N VAL A 623 -6.77 21.43 -10.80
CA VAL A 623 -7.59 22.54 -11.29
C VAL A 623 -7.37 22.69 -12.80
N PRO A 624 -8.25 22.12 -13.65
CA PRO A 624 -8.16 22.23 -15.11
C PRO A 624 -8.71 23.58 -15.60
N TYR A 625 -8.07 24.68 -15.19
CA TYR A 625 -8.66 26.02 -15.32
C TYR A 625 -9.01 26.36 -16.78
N LEU A 626 -8.13 26.04 -17.75
CA LEU A 626 -8.36 26.43 -19.15
C LEU A 626 -9.52 25.66 -19.77
N ALA A 627 -9.69 24.39 -19.41
CA ALA A 627 -10.85 23.60 -19.82
C ALA A 627 -12.15 24.13 -19.18
N GLN A 628 -12.11 24.52 -17.91
CA GLN A 628 -13.24 25.16 -17.23
C GLN A 628 -13.61 26.50 -17.89
N ARG A 629 -12.61 27.33 -18.26
CA ARG A 629 -12.84 28.57 -19.03
C ARG A 629 -13.39 28.29 -20.44
N THR A 630 -13.03 27.17 -21.04
CA THR A 630 -13.60 26.73 -22.32
C THR A 630 -15.08 26.33 -22.19
N VAL A 631 -15.46 25.66 -21.09
CA VAL A 631 -16.87 25.35 -20.79
C VAL A 631 -17.68 26.64 -20.53
N GLU A 632 -17.10 27.60 -19.83
CA GLU A 632 -17.67 28.94 -19.64
C GLU A 632 -17.98 29.61 -20.99
N GLN A 633 -16.99 29.66 -21.90
CA GLN A 633 -17.19 30.21 -23.24
C GLN A 633 -18.30 29.48 -24.01
N LEU A 634 -18.25 28.14 -24.09
CA LEU A 634 -19.26 27.35 -24.79
C LEU A 634 -20.69 27.60 -24.25
N THR A 635 -20.82 27.83 -22.94
CA THR A 635 -22.10 28.17 -22.29
C THR A 635 -22.59 29.56 -22.70
N LEU A 636 -21.69 30.53 -22.79
CA LEU A 636 -22.04 31.92 -23.11
C LEU A 636 -22.27 32.16 -24.62
N THR A 637 -21.50 31.52 -25.48
CA THR A 637 -21.47 31.84 -26.93
C THR A 637 -22.04 30.77 -27.83
N GLU A 638 -22.03 29.50 -27.41
CA GLU A 638 -22.36 28.36 -28.27
C GLU A 638 -23.61 27.57 -27.85
N GLY A 639 -24.32 28.04 -26.81
CA GLY A 639 -25.67 27.56 -26.49
C GLY A 639 -25.75 26.25 -25.71
N LEU A 640 -24.68 25.88 -24.99
CA LEU A 640 -24.75 24.85 -23.95
C LEU A 640 -25.87 25.20 -22.95
N GLN A 641 -26.83 24.29 -22.78
CA GLN A 641 -27.99 24.54 -21.91
C GLN A 641 -27.57 24.54 -20.43
N GLY A 642 -28.01 25.55 -19.67
CA GLY A 642 -27.74 25.66 -18.23
C GLY A 642 -27.03 26.96 -17.87
N THR A 643 -26.58 27.07 -16.62
CA THR A 643 -25.74 28.18 -16.18
C THR A 643 -24.25 27.80 -16.27
N VAL A 644 -23.37 28.80 -16.39
CA VAL A 644 -21.91 28.58 -16.39
C VAL A 644 -21.48 27.79 -15.15
N VAL A 645 -22.03 28.15 -13.99
CA VAL A 645 -21.74 27.50 -12.71
C VAL A 645 -22.12 26.02 -12.75
N ASP A 646 -23.34 25.70 -13.19
CA ASP A 646 -23.82 24.31 -13.25
C ASP A 646 -22.99 23.47 -14.24
N ASN A 647 -22.64 24.05 -15.38
CA ASN A 647 -21.88 23.36 -16.43
C ASN A 647 -20.43 23.10 -16.02
N VAL A 648 -19.76 24.08 -15.40
CA VAL A 648 -18.40 23.90 -14.86
C VAL A 648 -18.40 22.92 -13.69
N LYS A 649 -19.41 22.95 -12.82
CA LYS A 649 -19.58 21.96 -11.75
C LYS A 649 -19.74 20.55 -12.33
N THR A 650 -20.64 20.41 -13.32
CA THR A 650 -20.87 19.13 -14.02
C THR A 650 -19.58 18.61 -14.65
N TYR A 651 -18.82 19.46 -15.35
CA TYR A 651 -17.53 19.09 -15.93
C TYR A 651 -16.54 18.56 -14.88
N THR A 652 -16.41 19.29 -13.77
CA THR A 652 -15.51 18.97 -12.65
C THR A 652 -15.90 17.65 -11.96
N ASP A 653 -17.19 17.46 -11.71
CA ASP A 653 -17.74 16.25 -11.08
C ASP A 653 -17.54 15.02 -11.97
N VAL A 654 -17.85 15.14 -13.26
CA VAL A 654 -17.74 14.02 -14.22
C VAL A 654 -16.29 13.63 -14.46
N LEU A 655 -15.35 14.59 -14.52
CA LEU A 655 -13.92 14.26 -14.58
C LEU A 655 -13.48 13.42 -13.37
N SER A 656 -13.91 13.82 -12.17
CA SER A 656 -13.60 13.10 -10.93
C SER A 656 -14.20 11.68 -10.92
N GLU A 657 -15.45 11.52 -11.35
CA GLU A 657 -16.10 10.22 -11.46
C GLU A 657 -15.45 9.32 -12.52
N GLY A 658 -14.99 9.90 -13.63
CA GLY A 658 -14.26 9.19 -14.67
C GLY A 658 -12.97 8.54 -14.16
N VAL A 659 -12.30 9.14 -13.18
CA VAL A 659 -11.10 8.55 -12.56
C VAL A 659 -11.44 7.25 -11.85
N ILE A 660 -12.59 7.16 -11.17
CA ILE A 660 -13.02 5.91 -10.49
C ILE A 660 -13.19 4.78 -11.51
N LYS A 661 -13.73 5.09 -12.70
CA LYS A 661 -13.81 4.11 -13.80
C LYS A 661 -12.42 3.66 -14.27
N VAL A 662 -11.43 4.55 -14.34
CA VAL A 662 -10.04 4.19 -14.70
C VAL A 662 -9.43 3.27 -13.65
N MET A 663 -9.51 3.65 -12.38
CA MET A 663 -8.99 2.86 -11.25
C MET A 663 -9.62 1.46 -11.17
N ALA A 664 -10.93 1.38 -11.39
CA ALA A 664 -11.69 0.14 -11.33
C ALA A 664 -11.23 -0.88 -12.38
N LYS A 665 -10.59 -0.46 -13.50
CA LYS A 665 -9.97 -1.38 -14.47
C LYS A 665 -8.83 -2.21 -13.87
N MET A 666 -8.16 -1.68 -12.85
CA MET A 666 -7.14 -2.40 -12.07
C MET A 666 -7.73 -3.02 -10.80
N GLY A 667 -9.04 -2.87 -10.55
CA GLY A 667 -9.67 -3.30 -9.31
C GLY A 667 -9.29 -2.45 -8.09
N ILE A 668 -8.86 -1.20 -8.30
CA ILE A 668 -8.52 -0.25 -7.23
C ILE A 668 -9.77 0.52 -6.85
N SER A 669 -10.08 0.59 -5.55
CA SER A 669 -11.31 1.19 -5.06
C SER A 669 -11.17 2.61 -4.53
N THR A 670 -9.97 3.11 -4.19
CA THR A 670 -9.81 4.46 -3.60
C THR A 670 -8.82 5.34 -4.33
N VAL A 671 -9.18 6.62 -4.50
CA VAL A 671 -8.29 7.63 -5.11
C VAL A 671 -6.99 7.75 -4.32
N GLN A 672 -7.08 7.64 -3.00
CA GLN A 672 -5.93 7.68 -2.10
C GLN A 672 -4.90 6.59 -2.41
N SER A 673 -5.32 5.33 -2.60
CA SER A 673 -4.40 4.24 -2.96
C SER A 673 -3.89 4.33 -4.40
N TYR A 674 -4.63 5.00 -5.29
CA TYR A 674 -4.22 5.23 -6.67
C TYR A 674 -3.20 6.37 -6.80
N GLN A 675 -3.26 7.35 -5.89
CA GLN A 675 -2.35 8.47 -5.86
C GLN A 675 -0.90 7.99 -5.65
N GLY A 676 0.02 8.40 -6.51
CA GLY A 676 1.43 7.99 -6.44
C GLY A 676 1.71 6.52 -6.81
N ALA A 677 0.68 5.75 -7.23
CA ALA A 677 0.83 4.33 -7.55
C ALA A 677 1.40 4.04 -8.95
N GLN A 678 1.44 5.04 -9.83
CA GLN A 678 2.01 4.94 -11.18
C GLN A 678 1.47 3.73 -11.98
N ILE A 679 0.15 3.58 -12.04
CA ILE A 679 -0.58 2.48 -12.72
C ILE A 679 -0.63 2.73 -14.25
N PHE A 680 0.53 3.01 -14.83
CA PHE A 680 0.70 3.34 -16.24
C PHE A 680 1.95 2.70 -16.81
N GLU A 681 1.92 2.43 -18.11
CA GLU A 681 3.09 2.03 -18.90
C GLU A 681 3.45 3.17 -19.85
N ALA A 682 4.70 3.64 -19.78
CA ALA A 682 5.20 4.66 -20.69
C ALA A 682 5.71 4.02 -21.98
N ILE A 683 5.27 4.53 -23.14
CA ILE A 683 5.68 4.06 -24.46
C ILE A 683 6.26 5.23 -25.25
N GLY A 684 7.53 5.11 -25.65
CA GLY A 684 8.22 6.10 -26.49
C GLY A 684 8.97 7.19 -25.71
N LEU A 685 9.14 7.03 -24.39
CA LEU A 685 10.01 7.86 -23.56
C LEU A 685 11.29 7.10 -23.22
N SER A 686 12.42 7.80 -23.11
CA SER A 686 13.69 7.21 -22.70
C SER A 686 13.68 6.87 -21.20
N HIS A 687 14.46 5.86 -20.80
CA HIS A 687 14.61 5.49 -19.40
C HIS A 687 15.12 6.67 -18.55
N ASP A 688 16.08 7.43 -19.07
CA ASP A 688 16.61 8.63 -18.40
C ASP A 688 15.56 9.69 -18.03
N VAL A 689 14.40 9.72 -18.71
CA VAL A 689 13.28 10.63 -18.40
C VAL A 689 12.30 10.00 -17.40
N ILE A 690 12.22 8.67 -17.40
CA ILE A 690 11.33 7.90 -16.52
C ILE A 690 11.93 7.72 -15.13
N ASP A 691 13.25 7.57 -15.04
CA ASP A 691 14.04 7.39 -13.80
C ASP A 691 14.25 8.73 -13.05
#